data_AF-A0A931I246-F1
#
_entry.id   AF-A0A931I246-F1
#
_cell.length_a   1.000
_cell.length_b   1.000
_cell.length_c   1.000
_cell.angle_alpha   90.00
_cell.angle_beta   90.00
_cell.angle_gamma   90.00
#
_symmetry.space_group_name_H-M   'P 1'
#
loop_
_entity.id
_entity.type
_entity.pdbx_description
1 polymer ?
#
loop_
_entity_poly.entity_id
_entity_poly.type
_entity_poly.pdbx_seq_one_letter_code
_entity_poly.pdbx_strand_id
1 'polypeptide(L)'
;MGVIAQIRNLGFAAAKAVPARGRVLAGLQGLLGAVPGVARRPRLAGLVPMSGLLPGRRPITPAGWLLLAAVGVIALIVVAMLALLAGRSSDPVTATATPPQAAAPRAAEPAPVQRRLSDARVRLAVAERAPLLGGRLQPRLAEIVDGGRAVVLQLGDAAPDTITRGQSIDIRLGSESCRLVYLGLIGGLADIEAQCGALATAPTSTGPAVTSPERRVRPGDTVRFAPGVEIKVSMIAPSGGALRVNVAGGPLVTLEEATPMPFIAGVDSCAVSFLGLDPSQAQRPGRDMTGRLVRLAVACNGATGARLASDARIAADLAPYLGTAARVGETVSFLDEQLEVYVGSKLAGGGARLSVGGGVLQPVAVGQSVPVTAGGTVCAIGLRPGEGDAVLVTAACNGQTAGPGVIARGSGDANTARVILQPNLPASLLGERVRLKLSMISPDGEALRLQVNDAPLSTLARGAMAEIPVGDGQCTAEFLGRDGTGARIRARCDEAAMASRILVAAEQEVAVLGVGATRPLLGGKVKLRLSLLAPDGAAVRLAVNEAELRTLERARPVLMTYGDGLCSVEFLGARDAGAALRAVCDRAALASNLLIPEAAETVLLAPGAERRLLGGRATLKLSMISPDGEALRLALNGGALRTVERGEPVSIPTGAGRCELAYLGPEGGRASIRAACDAAALEADPFVPVATETASLSTGGTATLFGGRLPLAASMLSPDGEALRLKVAQGPLMTLERARPLSVAVGQGKCVLTLAPAPDVRVAGSTRRVAGVEAACDAGAFTRAPLTTARETIELGYGRPTPVLDGRLTLTLSMIAPRGDAIRLDLGAGLRTLEAGEPLAVTVDGADCAASFAGIGADGAAAGRATVTVDCGGSAAGAAGTEEVVLGWGETASLFGGLLPVRLDMIAPSRTGVRIAVAGGRVTSLDRDLPMDVEAGGRPCRLSFLGVDGDRARLSAVC
;
A
#
# COMPACT_ATOMS: atom_id res chain seq x y z
N MET A 1 41.05 19.92 55.33
CA MET A 1 42.43 19.41 55.48
C MET A 1 42.89 18.96 54.10
N GLY A 2 43.75 19.73 53.42
CA GLY A 2 45.19 19.43 53.30
C GLY A 2 45.45 18.60 52.02
N VAL A 3 45.48 19.15 50.79
CA VAL A 3 46.56 19.88 50.06
C VAL A 3 47.67 18.95 49.48
N ILE A 4 48.07 19.19 48.21
CA ILE A 4 49.34 18.88 47.46
C ILE A 4 49.31 17.59 46.58
N ALA A 5 49.70 17.48 45.29
CA ALA A 5 50.46 18.25 44.26
C ALA A 5 49.88 17.95 42.82
N GLN A 6 49.92 18.76 41.73
CA GLN A 6 51.01 19.37 40.92
C GLN A 6 52.07 18.33 40.40
N ILE A 7 52.53 18.22 39.14
CA ILE A 7 52.77 19.16 38.02
C ILE A 7 53.17 18.36 36.72
N ARG A 8 52.88 18.94 35.53
CA ARG A 8 53.51 18.83 34.17
C ARG A 8 53.79 17.47 33.49
N ASN A 9 53.32 17.33 32.24
CA ASN A 9 54.23 17.40 31.07
C ASN A 9 53.53 17.68 29.73
N LEU A 10 54.33 18.25 28.82
CA LEU A 10 54.03 18.86 27.53
C LEU A 10 53.69 17.84 26.43
N GLY A 11 53.17 18.37 25.32
CA GLY A 11 52.54 17.59 24.26
C GLY A 11 53.51 16.92 23.29
N PHE A 12 52.91 16.12 22.40
CA PHE A 12 53.48 15.71 21.12
C PHE A 12 52.36 15.56 20.10
N ALA A 13 52.60 16.13 18.92
CA ALA A 13 51.79 15.99 17.73
C ALA A 13 52.04 14.63 17.05
N ALA A 14 51.02 14.06 16.42
CA ALA A 14 51.18 13.23 15.23
C ALA A 14 49.86 13.17 14.44
N ALA A 15 49.90 13.74 13.24
CA ALA A 15 48.90 13.58 12.19
C ALA A 15 49.23 12.37 11.30
N LYS A 16 48.20 11.74 10.71
CA LYS A 16 48.11 10.93 9.46
C LYS A 16 47.13 9.76 9.66
N ALA A 17 46.28 9.33 8.72
CA ALA A 17 46.11 9.64 7.30
C ALA A 17 44.69 9.26 6.84
N VAL A 18 44.11 10.08 5.96
CA VAL A 18 42.98 9.73 5.08
C VAL A 18 43.54 9.75 3.64
N PRO A 19 43.32 8.72 2.80
CA PRO A 19 43.81 8.76 1.44
C PRO A 19 42.86 9.55 0.53
N ALA A 20 43.45 10.51 -0.19
CA ALA A 20 42.82 11.35 -1.19
C ALA A 20 43.04 10.81 -2.62
N ARG A 21 42.05 11.00 -3.50
CA ARG A 21 42.18 11.28 -4.96
C ARG A 21 40.87 12.00 -5.38
N GLY A 22 40.82 13.12 -6.10
CA GLY A 22 41.82 13.96 -6.75
C GLY A 22 41.21 15.34 -7.09
N ARG A 23 42.08 16.35 -7.22
CA ARG A 23 41.83 17.79 -7.42
C ARG A 23 41.55 18.16 -8.88
N VAL A 24 40.91 19.33 -9.10
CA VAL A 24 41.40 20.41 -10.01
C VAL A 24 40.91 21.80 -9.54
N LEU A 25 41.89 22.73 -9.32
CA LEU A 25 41.95 24.22 -9.36
C LEU A 25 40.87 25.09 -8.67
N ALA A 26 41.06 26.20 -7.94
CA ALA A 26 42.13 27.15 -7.54
C ALA A 26 41.61 28.59 -7.78
N GLY A 27 41.68 29.50 -6.80
CA GLY A 27 41.48 30.93 -7.05
C GLY A 27 41.22 31.82 -5.82
N LEU A 28 42.29 32.52 -5.37
CA LEU A 28 42.32 33.81 -4.65
C LEU A 28 41.83 33.90 -3.19
N GLN A 29 42.78 33.75 -2.26
CA GLN A 29 42.83 34.47 -0.98
C GLN A 29 44.08 35.36 -0.97
N GLY A 30 43.92 36.62 -0.59
CA GLY A 30 45.04 37.53 -0.33
C GLY A 30 44.57 38.93 0.07
N LEU A 31 44.65 39.21 1.37
CA LEU A 31 44.87 40.50 2.07
C LEU A 31 44.24 40.38 3.47
N LEU A 32 45.01 39.96 4.49
CA LEU A 32 45.74 40.85 5.43
C LEU A 32 44.76 41.76 6.19
N GLY A 33 44.70 41.80 7.53
CA GLY A 33 45.56 41.29 8.59
C GLY A 33 45.30 42.12 9.87
N ALA A 34 45.81 41.62 11.00
CA ALA A 34 46.06 42.34 12.27
C ALA A 34 44.89 42.55 13.29
N VAL A 35 44.66 41.53 14.13
CA VAL A 35 44.98 41.41 15.60
C VAL A 35 45.64 42.65 16.28
N PRO A 36 45.57 42.93 17.62
CA PRO A 36 44.96 42.26 18.81
C PRO A 36 44.07 43.24 19.63
N GLY A 37 43.44 42.98 20.79
CA GLY A 37 43.43 41.89 21.76
C GLY A 37 43.06 42.45 23.15
N VAL A 38 42.85 41.53 24.11
CA VAL A 38 42.90 41.69 25.58
C VAL A 38 41.68 42.25 26.32
N ALA A 39 40.99 41.36 27.07
CA ALA A 39 40.82 41.37 28.54
C ALA A 39 39.60 40.52 28.94
N ARG A 40 39.81 39.29 29.44
CA ARG A 40 39.67 38.88 30.86
C ARG A 40 38.26 39.00 31.49
N ARG A 41 37.67 37.80 31.68
CA ARG A 41 36.76 37.29 32.74
C ARG A 41 36.73 38.10 34.07
N PRO A 42 35.62 38.10 34.86
CA PRO A 42 35.10 36.84 35.43
C PRO A 42 33.59 36.68 35.74
N ARG A 43 33.32 35.39 35.99
CA ARG A 43 32.27 34.66 36.73
C ARG A 43 31.35 35.38 37.75
N LEU A 44 30.15 34.77 37.84
CA LEU A 44 29.35 34.34 39.02
C LEU A 44 28.13 35.17 39.48
N ALA A 45 27.00 34.42 39.50
CA ALA A 45 25.94 34.36 40.52
C ALA A 45 24.85 35.44 40.63
N GLY A 46 23.60 34.95 40.57
CA GLY A 46 22.63 35.19 41.66
C GLY A 46 21.50 36.21 41.44
N LEU A 47 20.28 35.68 41.48
CA LEU A 47 19.06 36.25 42.08
C LEU A 47 18.28 37.40 41.38
N VAL A 48 16.97 37.22 41.50
CA VAL A 48 15.77 38.00 41.08
C VAL A 48 15.45 39.04 42.19
N PRO A 49 14.45 39.95 42.09
CA PRO A 49 14.13 41.05 41.15
C PRO A 49 14.13 42.45 41.85
N MET A 50 13.63 43.49 41.15
CA MET A 50 13.04 44.77 41.62
C MET A 50 13.76 46.10 41.27
N SER A 51 13.10 46.83 40.35
CA SER A 51 12.79 48.28 40.30
C SER A 51 13.87 49.36 40.55
N GLY A 52 13.97 50.32 39.59
CA GLY A 52 14.40 51.70 39.87
C GLY A 52 15.12 52.48 38.76
N LEU A 53 14.37 53.24 37.95
CA LEU A 53 14.59 54.55 37.29
C LEU A 53 16.01 55.13 36.91
N LEU A 54 16.12 55.48 35.60
CA LEU A 54 16.81 56.61 34.89
C LEU A 54 18.36 56.62 34.71
N PRO A 55 18.95 57.40 33.76
CA PRO A 55 18.64 57.63 32.33
C PRO A 55 19.88 57.59 31.39
N GLY A 56 19.66 57.52 30.06
CA GLY A 56 20.56 58.14 29.07
C GLY A 56 21.24 57.22 28.04
N ARG A 57 20.75 57.28 26.78
CA ARG A 57 21.56 57.21 25.54
C ARG A 57 20.72 57.56 24.32
N ARG A 58 21.33 58.31 23.39
CA ARG A 58 20.73 58.93 22.20
C ARG A 58 20.23 57.90 21.16
N PRO A 59 19.13 58.15 20.42
CA PRO A 59 18.72 57.29 19.34
C PRO A 59 19.57 57.50 18.08
N ILE A 60 19.90 56.39 17.41
CA ILE A 60 20.51 56.32 16.09
C ILE A 60 19.39 56.64 15.06
N THR A 61 19.66 57.55 14.12
CA THR A 61 18.70 58.00 13.12
C THR A 61 18.55 57.01 11.95
N PRO A 62 17.37 56.96 11.31
CA PRO A 62 17.02 56.00 10.25
C PRO A 62 17.77 56.19 8.91
N ALA A 63 18.66 57.19 8.79
CA ALA A 63 19.43 57.45 7.57
C ALA A 63 20.58 56.45 7.34
N GLY A 64 21.08 55.78 8.39
CA GLY A 64 22.20 54.83 8.27
C GLY A 64 21.86 53.49 7.61
N TRP A 65 20.58 53.08 7.66
CA TRP A 65 20.13 51.80 7.10
C TRP A 65 19.91 51.85 5.59
N LEU A 66 19.58 53.02 5.04
CA LEU A 66 19.36 53.20 3.60
C LEU A 66 20.65 53.15 2.78
N LEU A 67 21.80 53.54 3.36
CA LEU A 67 23.08 53.49 2.66
C LEU A 67 23.66 52.07 2.54
N LEU A 68 23.39 51.19 3.51
CA LEU A 68 23.82 49.78 3.50
C LEU A 68 22.96 48.92 2.56
N ALA A 69 21.68 49.24 2.41
CA ALA A 69 20.79 48.55 1.46
C ALA A 69 21.12 48.91 -0.01
N ALA A 70 21.52 50.15 -0.28
CA ALA A 70 21.84 50.59 -1.64
C ALA A 70 23.11 49.94 -2.22
N VAL A 71 24.13 49.69 -1.38
CA VAL A 71 25.39 49.06 -1.82
C VAL A 71 25.20 47.57 -2.14
N GLY A 72 24.32 46.87 -1.40
CA GLY A 72 24.00 45.46 -1.65
C GLY A 72 23.24 45.21 -2.95
N VAL A 73 22.33 46.12 -3.34
CA VAL A 73 21.54 45.99 -4.57
C VAL A 73 22.38 46.24 -5.82
N ILE A 74 23.31 47.18 -5.78
CA ILE A 74 24.19 47.49 -6.92
C ILE A 74 25.17 46.34 -7.19
N ALA A 75 25.71 45.69 -6.15
CA ALA A 75 26.58 44.53 -6.31
C ALA A 75 25.83 43.32 -6.93
N LEU A 76 24.56 43.12 -6.59
CA LEU A 76 23.74 42.04 -7.13
C LEU A 76 23.40 42.26 -8.62
N ILE A 77 23.14 43.50 -9.03
CA ILE A 77 22.84 43.86 -10.42
C ILE A 77 24.06 43.69 -11.32
N VAL A 78 25.26 44.02 -10.83
CA VAL A 78 26.51 43.85 -11.58
C VAL A 78 26.85 42.36 -11.80
N VAL A 79 26.60 41.50 -10.80
CA VAL A 79 26.77 40.04 -10.92
C VAL A 79 25.76 39.42 -11.89
N ALA A 80 24.51 39.90 -11.89
CA ALA A 80 23.48 39.45 -12.83
C ALA A 80 23.78 39.86 -14.29
N MET A 81 24.33 41.05 -14.52
CA MET A 81 24.73 41.49 -15.87
C MET A 81 25.96 40.74 -16.40
N LEU A 82 26.92 40.39 -15.54
CA LEU A 82 28.09 39.59 -15.94
C LEU A 82 27.73 38.14 -16.30
N ALA A 83 26.69 37.57 -15.69
CA ALA A 83 26.17 36.24 -16.02
C ALA A 83 25.44 36.20 -17.39
N LEU A 84 24.81 37.30 -17.80
CA LEU A 84 24.11 37.43 -19.08
C LEU A 84 25.05 37.61 -20.29
N LEU A 85 26.29 38.04 -20.06
CA LEU A 85 27.28 38.26 -21.12
C LEU A 85 28.16 37.03 -21.43
N ALA A 86 28.14 35.99 -20.59
CA ALA A 86 29.01 34.81 -20.73
C ALA A 86 28.35 33.58 -21.42
N GLY A 87 27.09 33.69 -21.86
CA GLY A 87 26.30 32.56 -22.37
C GLY A 87 26.01 32.59 -23.87
N ARG A 88 27.00 32.78 -24.74
CA ARG A 88 26.87 32.54 -26.20
C ARG A 88 28.18 32.03 -26.80
N SER A 89 28.30 30.72 -26.99
CA SER A 89 28.93 30.09 -28.14
C SER A 89 28.93 28.55 -28.01
N SER A 90 28.26 27.86 -28.93
CA SER A 90 28.74 26.65 -29.63
C SER A 90 27.60 26.02 -30.45
N ASP A 91 27.66 26.22 -31.77
CA ASP A 91 27.07 25.32 -32.77
C ASP A 91 28.15 24.32 -33.24
N PRO A 92 27.76 23.13 -33.75
CA PRO A 92 28.18 22.75 -35.11
C PRO A 92 27.01 22.12 -35.93
N VAL A 93 26.67 22.64 -37.12
CA VAL A 93 27.20 22.38 -38.49
C VAL A 93 26.64 21.09 -39.17
N THR A 94 25.81 21.26 -40.22
CA THR A 94 26.00 20.91 -41.66
C THR A 94 24.64 20.93 -42.40
N ALA A 95 24.41 21.84 -43.37
CA ALA A 95 24.65 21.73 -44.83
C ALA A 95 23.58 20.85 -45.54
N THR A 96 22.85 21.24 -46.60
CA THR A 96 23.29 21.86 -47.87
C THR A 96 22.12 22.44 -48.73
N ALA A 97 22.48 23.45 -49.54
CA ALA A 97 22.07 23.73 -50.94
C ALA A 97 20.68 24.32 -51.34
N THR A 98 20.68 25.63 -51.56
CA THR A 98 20.00 26.44 -52.62
C THR A 98 20.78 26.35 -53.98
N PRO A 99 20.46 27.03 -55.14
CA PRO A 99 19.35 27.89 -55.66
C PRO A 99 18.97 27.50 -57.16
N PRO A 100 18.52 28.34 -58.16
CA PRO A 100 18.14 29.78 -58.23
C PRO A 100 16.95 30.24 -59.16
N GLN A 101 16.61 31.54 -59.04
CA GLN A 101 16.18 32.52 -60.09
C GLN A 101 14.81 32.36 -60.81
N ALA A 102 14.12 33.37 -61.37
CA ALA A 102 14.07 34.85 -61.29
C ALA A 102 12.95 35.35 -62.26
N ALA A 103 12.53 36.61 -62.07
CA ALA A 103 11.99 37.55 -63.08
C ALA A 103 10.48 37.60 -63.42
N ALA A 104 9.94 38.83 -63.36
CA ALA A 104 8.69 39.34 -63.97
C ALA A 104 8.93 39.75 -65.45
N PRO A 105 7.94 40.07 -66.34
CA PRO A 105 7.04 41.25 -66.23
C PRO A 105 5.64 41.16 -66.94
N ARG A 106 4.94 42.33 -67.00
CA ARG A 106 3.56 42.75 -67.41
C ARG A 106 3.01 42.38 -68.81
N ALA A 107 1.68 42.38 -68.98
CA ALA A 107 0.89 43.05 -70.06
C ALA A 107 -0.66 42.96 -69.84
N ALA A 108 -1.45 43.82 -70.50
CA ALA A 108 -2.87 44.15 -70.24
C ALA A 108 -3.88 43.78 -71.39
N GLU A 109 -5.17 43.65 -71.04
CA GLU A 109 -6.46 43.74 -71.81
C GLU A 109 -6.75 42.81 -73.03
N PRO A 110 -8.02 42.58 -73.51
CA PRO A 110 -9.30 43.27 -73.21
C PRO A 110 -10.52 42.36 -72.85
N ALA A 111 -11.63 42.98 -72.44
CA ALA A 111 -12.93 42.36 -72.15
C ALA A 111 -13.77 42.03 -73.41
N PRO A 112 -14.65 41.01 -73.36
CA PRO A 112 -15.84 40.95 -74.21
C PRO A 112 -17.16 41.02 -73.41
N VAL A 113 -18.09 41.78 -73.98
CA VAL A 113 -19.49 41.99 -73.58
C VAL A 113 -20.28 40.67 -73.65
N GLN A 114 -20.96 40.28 -72.56
CA GLN A 114 -22.01 39.23 -72.56
C GLN A 114 -23.36 39.83 -72.12
N ARG A 115 -24.37 39.70 -72.99
CA ARG A 115 -25.79 40.01 -72.72
C ARG A 115 -26.38 38.95 -71.79
N ARG A 116 -27.08 39.36 -70.72
CA ARG A 116 -27.83 38.49 -69.80
C ARG A 116 -29.13 37.97 -70.44
N LEU A 117 -29.33 36.67 -70.38
CA LEU A 117 -30.62 35.97 -70.54
C LEU A 117 -31.18 35.68 -69.14
N SER A 118 -31.85 36.65 -68.53
CA SER A 118 -32.63 36.42 -67.31
C SER A 118 -34.10 36.65 -67.67
N ASP A 119 -34.91 35.60 -67.50
CA ASP A 119 -36.38 35.52 -67.64
C ASP A 119 -36.95 35.03 -68.98
N ALA A 120 -36.63 33.79 -69.37
CA ALA A 120 -37.30 33.12 -70.49
C ALA A 120 -38.20 31.96 -70.02
N ARG A 121 -39.52 32.06 -70.28
CA ARG A 121 -40.46 30.93 -70.17
C ARG A 121 -40.51 30.17 -71.48
N VAL A 122 -40.31 28.85 -71.45
CA VAL A 122 -40.24 28.01 -72.66
C VAL A 122 -41.30 26.91 -72.59
N ARG A 123 -42.09 26.77 -73.66
CA ARG A 123 -43.14 25.76 -73.81
C ARG A 123 -42.69 24.70 -74.81
N LEU A 124 -42.85 23.41 -74.49
CA LEU A 124 -42.28 22.30 -75.26
C LEU A 124 -43.37 21.31 -75.72
N ALA A 125 -43.28 20.85 -76.97
CA ALA A 125 -44.18 19.86 -77.58
C ALA A 125 -43.53 18.46 -77.70
N VAL A 126 -44.35 17.40 -77.69
CA VAL A 126 -43.92 15.99 -77.50
C VAL A 126 -43.75 15.21 -78.83
N ALA A 127 -42.78 14.27 -78.85
CA ALA A 127 -42.43 13.24 -79.86
C ALA A 127 -41.59 13.70 -81.09
N GLU A 128 -40.71 12.93 -81.78
CA GLU A 128 -40.36 11.50 -81.93
C GLU A 128 -38.85 11.34 -82.39
N ARG A 129 -38.28 10.12 -82.37
CA ARG A 129 -36.82 9.72 -82.43
C ARG A 129 -35.97 10.16 -83.66
N ALA A 130 -34.62 10.17 -83.50
CA ALA A 130 -33.48 10.15 -84.48
C ALA A 130 -32.71 11.50 -84.78
N PRO A 131 -31.49 11.51 -85.39
CA PRO A 131 -30.19 11.76 -84.72
C PRO A 131 -29.55 13.16 -84.94
N LEU A 132 -28.47 13.38 -84.17
CA LEU A 132 -27.66 14.59 -83.95
C LEU A 132 -27.09 15.28 -85.20
N LEU A 133 -27.17 16.62 -85.25
CA LEU A 133 -26.16 17.55 -85.81
C LEU A 133 -26.52 19.03 -85.51
N GLY A 134 -25.54 19.81 -85.01
CA GLY A 134 -25.46 21.26 -85.21
C GLY A 134 -26.14 22.20 -84.20
N GLY A 135 -25.49 22.43 -83.05
CA GLY A 135 -25.40 23.73 -82.36
C GLY A 135 -26.61 24.69 -82.35
N ARG A 136 -27.79 24.24 -81.90
CA ARG A 136 -28.89 25.08 -81.37
C ARG A 136 -29.66 24.28 -80.30
N LEU A 137 -30.07 24.93 -79.21
CA LEU A 137 -30.87 24.35 -78.12
C LEU A 137 -32.18 23.79 -78.71
N GLN A 138 -32.27 22.46 -78.86
CA GLN A 138 -33.51 21.83 -79.32
C GLN A 138 -34.53 21.76 -78.18
N PRO A 139 -35.81 22.07 -78.44
CA PRO A 139 -36.91 21.97 -77.49
C PRO A 139 -37.31 20.50 -77.30
N ARG A 140 -36.44 19.67 -76.71
CA ARG A 140 -36.71 18.25 -76.42
C ARG A 140 -36.08 17.87 -75.10
N LEU A 141 -36.72 18.25 -73.99
CA LEU A 141 -36.17 18.01 -72.65
C LEU A 141 -37.17 17.46 -71.64
N ALA A 142 -38.44 17.26 -71.98
CA ALA A 142 -39.39 16.66 -71.05
C ALA A 142 -40.43 15.75 -71.76
N GLU A 143 -40.65 14.55 -71.21
CA GLU A 143 -41.75 13.66 -71.59
C GLU A 143 -42.67 13.45 -70.38
N ILE A 144 -43.99 13.53 -70.59
CA ILE A 144 -44.98 13.37 -69.51
C ILE A 144 -45.32 11.88 -69.40
N VAL A 145 -45.09 11.29 -68.23
CA VAL A 145 -45.29 9.84 -68.02
C VAL A 145 -46.67 9.53 -67.43
N ASP A 146 -47.23 10.48 -66.69
CA ASP A 146 -48.52 10.42 -65.99
C ASP A 146 -48.85 11.89 -65.68
N GLY A 147 -50.11 12.32 -65.80
CA GLY A 147 -50.52 13.73 -65.68
C GLY A 147 -50.07 14.52 -64.43
N GLY A 148 -49.41 13.89 -63.44
CA GLY A 148 -48.73 14.56 -62.32
C GLY A 148 -47.19 14.58 -62.36
N ARG A 149 -46.53 13.93 -63.33
CA ARG A 149 -45.07 13.73 -63.37
C ARG A 149 -44.48 13.95 -64.77
N ALA A 150 -43.37 14.69 -64.83
CA ALA A 150 -42.59 14.90 -66.04
C ALA A 150 -41.18 14.30 -65.87
N VAL A 151 -40.70 13.57 -66.87
CA VAL A 151 -39.32 13.08 -66.92
C VAL A 151 -38.50 14.07 -67.71
N VAL A 152 -37.43 14.61 -67.10
CA VAL A 152 -36.54 15.58 -67.72
C VAL A 152 -35.26 14.87 -68.17
N LEU A 153 -35.01 14.86 -69.48
CA LEU A 153 -33.84 14.21 -70.08
C LEU A 153 -32.64 15.15 -70.06
N GLN A 154 -31.65 14.91 -69.20
CA GLN A 154 -30.43 15.70 -69.18
C GLN A 154 -29.57 15.43 -70.44
N LEU A 155 -28.95 16.47 -71.01
CA LEU A 155 -28.02 16.32 -72.14
C LEU A 155 -26.67 15.77 -71.64
N GLY A 156 -26.52 14.45 -71.60
CA GLY A 156 -25.29 13.73 -71.21
C GLY A 156 -25.55 12.30 -70.69
N ASP A 157 -24.51 11.56 -70.31
CA ASP A 157 -24.59 10.15 -69.87
C ASP A 157 -25.25 9.91 -68.50
N ALA A 158 -25.92 10.93 -67.93
CA ALA A 158 -26.62 10.83 -66.66
C ALA A 158 -28.05 10.27 -66.85
N ALA A 159 -28.50 9.44 -65.90
CA ALA A 159 -29.86 8.90 -65.92
C ALA A 159 -30.90 10.03 -65.85
N PRO A 160 -32.05 9.91 -66.54
CA PRO A 160 -33.09 10.94 -66.54
C PRO A 160 -33.72 11.11 -65.16
N ASP A 161 -33.92 12.36 -64.74
CA ASP A 161 -34.55 12.70 -63.47
C ASP A 161 -36.05 12.92 -63.65
N THR A 162 -36.85 12.38 -62.72
CA THR A 162 -38.31 12.55 -62.73
C THR A 162 -38.69 13.64 -61.73
N ILE A 163 -39.45 14.64 -62.17
CA ILE A 163 -39.91 15.74 -61.32
C ILE A 163 -41.43 15.77 -61.22
N THR A 164 -41.92 16.08 -60.03
CA THR A 164 -43.35 16.23 -59.73
C THR A 164 -43.75 17.71 -59.66
N ARG A 165 -45.03 18.03 -59.80
CA ARG A 165 -45.51 19.42 -59.84
C ARG A 165 -45.10 20.21 -58.59
N GLY A 166 -44.48 21.36 -58.78
CA GLY A 166 -43.95 22.24 -57.74
C GLY A 166 -42.53 21.86 -57.27
N GLN A 167 -41.98 20.74 -57.74
CA GLN A 167 -40.64 20.30 -57.40
C GLN A 167 -39.61 20.93 -58.35
N SER A 168 -38.48 21.36 -57.79
CA SER A 168 -37.39 21.96 -58.55
C SER A 168 -36.18 21.03 -58.65
N ILE A 169 -35.53 21.01 -59.81
CA ILE A 169 -34.22 20.37 -59.99
C ILE A 169 -33.20 21.37 -60.51
N ASP A 170 -31.96 21.23 -60.03
CA ASP A 170 -30.84 22.05 -60.47
C ASP A 170 -30.06 21.26 -61.53
N ILE A 171 -30.04 21.77 -62.77
CA ILE A 171 -29.29 21.17 -63.87
C ILE A 171 -28.16 22.11 -64.29
N ARG A 172 -27.04 21.54 -64.75
CA ARG A 172 -25.96 22.31 -65.35
C ARG A 172 -26.10 22.31 -66.86
N LEU A 173 -26.19 23.50 -67.44
CA LEU A 173 -26.19 23.72 -68.88
C LEU A 173 -24.90 24.46 -69.24
N GLY A 174 -23.86 23.69 -69.59
CA GLY A 174 -22.50 24.25 -69.75
C GLY A 174 -21.93 24.73 -68.40
N SER A 175 -21.46 25.98 -68.34
CA SER A 175 -20.91 26.61 -67.13
C SER A 175 -21.96 27.24 -66.21
N GLU A 176 -23.23 27.30 -66.63
CA GLU A 176 -24.32 27.87 -65.84
C GLU A 176 -25.11 26.78 -65.13
N SER A 177 -25.56 27.08 -63.92
CA SER A 177 -26.47 26.21 -63.17
C SER A 177 -27.86 26.83 -63.22
N CYS A 178 -28.84 26.06 -63.70
CA CYS A 178 -30.22 26.48 -63.87
C CYS A 178 -31.12 25.68 -62.95
N ARG A 179 -32.04 26.36 -62.28
CA ARG A 179 -33.12 25.70 -61.54
C ARG A 179 -34.34 25.61 -62.43
N LEU A 180 -34.84 24.39 -62.64
CA LEU A 180 -36.08 24.12 -63.37
C LEU A 180 -37.18 23.76 -62.38
N VAL A 181 -38.36 24.35 -62.53
CA VAL A 181 -39.54 24.06 -61.71
C VAL A 181 -40.68 23.62 -62.62
N TYR A 182 -41.23 22.43 -62.39
CA TYR A 182 -42.41 21.97 -63.13
C TYR A 182 -43.69 22.55 -62.53
N LEU A 183 -44.41 23.38 -63.29
CA LEU A 183 -45.59 24.10 -62.81
C LEU A 183 -46.91 23.39 -63.14
N GLY A 184 -46.89 22.36 -63.99
CA GLY A 184 -48.03 21.49 -64.31
C GLY A 184 -48.33 21.39 -65.80
N LEU A 185 -49.54 20.95 -66.16
CA LEU A 185 -50.00 20.88 -67.55
C LEU A 185 -50.91 22.05 -67.89
N ILE A 186 -50.64 22.69 -69.03
CA ILE A 186 -51.54 23.70 -69.62
C ILE A 186 -51.76 23.32 -71.08
N GLY A 187 -52.99 22.93 -71.42
CA GLY A 187 -53.35 22.53 -72.79
C GLY A 187 -52.70 21.22 -73.28
N GLY A 188 -52.39 20.28 -72.37
CA GLY A 188 -51.75 19.00 -72.71
C GLY A 188 -50.22 19.05 -72.82
N LEU A 189 -49.61 20.22 -72.60
CA LEU A 189 -48.15 20.41 -72.62
C LEU A 189 -47.63 20.73 -71.21
N ALA A 190 -46.41 20.28 -70.91
CA ALA A 190 -45.73 20.54 -69.64
C ALA A 190 -45.23 22.00 -69.58
N ASP A 191 -45.68 22.74 -68.57
CA ASP A 191 -45.23 24.11 -68.29
C ASP A 191 -44.12 24.08 -67.25
N ILE A 192 -42.93 24.58 -67.64
CA ILE A 192 -41.70 24.52 -66.85
C ILE A 192 -41.10 25.93 -66.80
N GLU A 193 -40.84 26.42 -65.60
CA GLU A 193 -40.17 27.70 -65.38
C GLU A 193 -38.69 27.46 -65.09
N ALA A 194 -37.82 28.12 -65.87
CA ALA A 194 -36.39 27.99 -65.76
C ALA A 194 -35.79 29.31 -65.24
N GLN A 195 -35.11 29.23 -64.10
CA GLN A 195 -34.33 30.34 -63.57
C GLN A 195 -32.85 30.01 -63.71
N CYS A 196 -32.25 30.58 -64.74
CA CYS A 196 -30.81 30.50 -64.99
C CYS A 196 -30.17 31.80 -64.53
N GLY A 197 -29.19 31.68 -63.64
CA GLY A 197 -28.39 32.82 -63.19
C GLY A 197 -26.95 32.40 -63.06
N ALA A 198 -26.04 33.26 -63.51
CA ALA A 198 -24.64 33.16 -63.09
C ALA A 198 -24.63 33.17 -61.57
N LEU A 199 -24.07 32.11 -60.96
CA LEU A 199 -23.79 32.05 -59.53
C LEU A 199 -23.24 33.41 -59.12
N ALA A 200 -24.02 34.15 -58.32
CA ALA A 200 -23.51 35.31 -57.63
C ALA A 200 -22.26 34.81 -56.91
N THR A 201 -21.10 35.28 -57.34
CA THR A 201 -19.85 35.08 -56.61
C THR A 201 -20.16 35.44 -55.17
N ALA A 202 -19.99 34.47 -54.27
CA ALA A 202 -20.03 34.74 -52.83
C ALA A 202 -19.20 36.00 -52.57
N PRO A 203 -19.65 36.95 -51.73
CA PRO A 203 -18.83 38.09 -51.41
C PRO A 203 -17.51 37.57 -50.86
N THR A 204 -16.43 37.75 -51.63
CA THR A 204 -15.06 37.55 -51.15
C THR A 204 -14.79 38.65 -50.13
N SER A 205 -15.23 38.40 -48.90
CA SER A 205 -14.69 39.05 -47.72
C SER A 205 -13.20 38.68 -47.64
N THR A 206 -12.33 39.61 -48.02
CA THR A 206 -10.86 39.51 -48.03
C THR A 206 -10.25 39.61 -46.62
N GLY A 207 -10.90 39.05 -45.60
CA GLY A 207 -10.35 38.95 -44.24
C GLY A 207 -9.72 37.57 -44.01
N PRO A 208 -8.58 37.45 -43.28
CA PRO A 208 -8.06 36.15 -42.88
C PRO A 208 -9.11 35.44 -42.00
N ALA A 209 -9.39 34.18 -42.31
CA ALA A 209 -10.30 33.37 -41.49
C ALA A 209 -9.70 33.22 -40.09
N VAL A 210 -10.50 33.51 -39.05
CA VAL A 210 -10.06 33.38 -37.66
C VAL A 210 -10.52 32.04 -37.11
N THR A 211 -9.56 31.24 -36.64
CA THR A 211 -9.79 29.92 -36.07
C THR A 211 -10.21 30.02 -34.60
N SER A 212 -11.25 29.29 -34.23
CA SER A 212 -11.70 29.14 -32.85
C SER A 212 -10.70 28.33 -32.01
N PRO A 213 -10.74 28.45 -30.67
CA PRO A 213 -10.14 27.45 -29.80
C PRO A 213 -10.73 26.06 -30.10
N GLU A 214 -9.93 25.03 -29.90
CA GLU A 214 -10.36 23.65 -30.08
C GLU A 214 -11.42 23.27 -29.03
N ARG A 215 -12.40 22.46 -29.44
CA ARG A 215 -13.41 21.90 -28.55
C ARG A 215 -13.39 20.38 -28.58
N ARG A 216 -13.48 19.79 -27.39
CA ARG A 216 -13.53 18.33 -27.19
C ARG A 216 -14.97 17.88 -27.13
N VAL A 217 -15.34 16.89 -27.93
CA VAL A 217 -16.74 16.47 -28.12
C VAL A 217 -16.87 14.95 -28.19
N ARG A 218 -18.05 14.44 -27.84
CA ARG A 218 -18.44 13.02 -27.86
C ARG A 218 -19.59 12.78 -28.87
N PRO A 219 -19.88 11.51 -29.23
CA PRO A 219 -21.09 11.20 -29.98
C PRO A 219 -22.34 11.66 -29.21
N GLY A 220 -23.24 12.36 -29.89
CA GLY A 220 -24.46 12.96 -29.32
C GLY A 220 -24.30 14.43 -28.90
N ASP A 221 -23.07 14.92 -28.76
CA ASP A 221 -22.83 16.30 -28.32
C ASP A 221 -23.25 17.31 -29.38
N THR A 222 -23.69 18.47 -28.91
CA THR A 222 -23.96 19.63 -29.76
C THR A 222 -23.14 20.80 -29.27
N VAL A 223 -22.31 21.36 -30.15
CA VAL A 223 -21.32 22.36 -29.80
C VAL A 223 -21.51 23.62 -30.61
N ARG A 224 -21.73 24.72 -29.90
CA ARG A 224 -21.93 26.05 -30.47
C ARG A 224 -20.67 26.88 -30.34
N PHE A 225 -20.06 27.23 -31.48
CA PHE A 225 -18.87 28.07 -31.55
C PHE A 225 -19.24 29.56 -31.62
N ALA A 226 -20.32 29.90 -32.31
CA ALA A 226 -20.91 31.23 -32.40
C ALA A 226 -22.41 31.12 -32.70
N PRO A 227 -23.22 32.18 -32.59
CA PRO A 227 -24.59 32.17 -33.11
C PRO A 227 -24.62 31.79 -34.60
N GLY A 228 -25.39 30.76 -34.96
CA GLY A 228 -25.43 30.21 -36.33
C GLY A 228 -24.30 29.23 -36.69
N VAL A 229 -23.35 29.00 -35.78
CA VAL A 229 -22.27 28.02 -35.94
C VAL A 229 -22.39 26.96 -34.84
N GLU A 230 -23.23 25.96 -35.12
CA GLU A 230 -23.54 24.87 -34.22
C GLU A 230 -23.22 23.53 -34.89
N ILE A 231 -22.54 22.63 -34.19
CA ILE A 231 -22.09 21.36 -34.74
C ILE A 231 -22.58 20.26 -33.83
N LYS A 232 -23.52 19.45 -34.34
CA LYS A 232 -24.04 18.29 -33.64
C LYS A 232 -23.33 17.04 -34.12
N VAL A 233 -22.62 16.38 -33.23
CA VAL A 233 -21.88 15.16 -33.51
C VAL A 233 -22.83 13.97 -33.41
N SER A 234 -23.07 13.28 -34.51
CA SER A 234 -23.93 12.10 -34.51
C SER A 234 -23.15 10.82 -34.21
N MET A 235 -21.95 10.68 -34.76
CA MET A 235 -21.18 9.44 -34.67
C MET A 235 -19.70 9.70 -34.95
N ILE A 236 -18.81 9.07 -34.18
CA ILE A 236 -17.37 9.00 -34.47
C ILE A 236 -17.11 7.66 -35.16
N ALA A 237 -16.41 7.67 -36.29
CA ALA A 237 -16.07 6.43 -36.99
C ALA A 237 -15.21 5.52 -36.10
N PRO A 238 -15.42 4.19 -36.12
CA PRO A 238 -14.62 3.25 -35.32
C PRO A 238 -13.11 3.37 -35.55
N SER A 239 -12.70 3.71 -36.77
CA SER A 239 -11.30 3.95 -37.14
C SER A 239 -10.69 5.18 -36.47
N GLY A 240 -11.51 6.10 -35.93
CA GLY A 240 -11.08 7.37 -35.36
C GLY A 240 -10.75 8.46 -36.39
N GLY A 241 -10.70 8.12 -37.70
CA GLY A 241 -10.30 9.05 -38.76
C GLY A 241 -11.44 9.86 -39.41
N ALA A 242 -12.70 9.65 -38.99
CA ALA A 242 -13.83 10.40 -39.52
C ALA A 242 -14.94 10.64 -38.48
N LEU A 243 -15.73 11.69 -38.70
CA LEU A 243 -16.80 12.14 -37.82
C LEU A 243 -18.07 12.46 -38.62
N ARG A 244 -19.22 11.90 -38.25
CA ARG A 244 -20.52 12.33 -38.78
C ARG A 244 -21.10 13.45 -37.93
N VAL A 245 -21.31 14.60 -38.55
CA VAL A 245 -21.83 15.80 -37.90
C VAL A 245 -23.00 16.39 -38.67
N ASN A 246 -23.84 17.15 -37.99
CA ASN A 246 -24.76 18.10 -38.57
C ASN A 246 -24.19 19.50 -38.30
N VAL A 247 -23.91 20.25 -39.36
CA VAL A 247 -23.30 21.58 -39.29
C VAL A 247 -24.37 22.64 -39.53
N ALA A 248 -24.53 23.56 -38.58
CA ALA A 248 -25.46 24.69 -38.59
C ALA A 248 -26.93 24.31 -38.90
N GLY A 249 -27.38 23.13 -38.49
CA GLY A 249 -28.74 22.63 -38.76
C GLY A 249 -28.94 22.07 -40.18
N GLY A 250 -27.86 21.96 -40.98
CA GLY A 250 -27.86 21.38 -42.31
C GLY A 250 -27.99 19.85 -42.33
N PRO A 251 -27.81 19.19 -43.48
CA PRO A 251 -27.81 17.73 -43.54
C PRO A 251 -26.62 17.12 -42.78
N LEU A 252 -26.74 15.84 -42.44
CA LEU A 252 -25.67 15.07 -41.82
C LEU A 252 -24.55 14.81 -42.83
N VAL A 253 -23.33 15.18 -42.46
CA VAL A 253 -22.12 15.16 -43.31
C VAL A 253 -20.97 14.47 -42.59
N THR A 254 -20.07 13.87 -43.35
CA THR A 254 -18.87 13.20 -42.82
C THR A 254 -17.67 14.13 -42.94
N LEU A 255 -17.01 14.43 -41.82
CA LEU A 255 -15.74 15.14 -41.73
C LEU A 255 -14.61 14.12 -41.62
N GLU A 256 -13.63 14.22 -42.50
CA GLU A 256 -12.39 13.45 -42.41
C GLU A 256 -11.32 14.25 -41.67
N GLU A 257 -10.43 13.56 -40.97
CA GLU A 257 -9.35 14.20 -40.23
C GLU A 257 -8.48 15.06 -41.17
N ALA A 258 -8.14 16.27 -40.71
CA ALA A 258 -7.36 17.26 -41.46
C ALA A 258 -8.01 17.80 -42.77
N THR A 259 -9.25 17.43 -43.08
CA THR A 259 -9.98 17.96 -44.23
C THR A 259 -11.05 18.97 -43.78
N PRO A 260 -10.83 20.29 -43.94
CA PRO A 260 -11.82 21.29 -43.54
C PRO A 260 -13.04 21.24 -44.44
N MET A 261 -14.24 21.22 -43.85
CA MET A 261 -15.49 21.28 -44.59
C MET A 261 -16.07 22.69 -44.57
N PRO A 262 -16.24 23.34 -45.73
CA PRO A 262 -16.83 24.68 -45.80
C PRO A 262 -18.34 24.64 -45.60
N PHE A 263 -18.89 25.67 -44.96
CA PHE A 263 -20.32 25.92 -44.82
C PHE A 263 -20.58 27.44 -44.67
N ILE A 264 -21.82 27.87 -44.91
CA ILE A 264 -22.22 29.27 -44.76
C ILE A 264 -22.98 29.43 -43.44
N ALA A 265 -22.53 30.37 -42.60
CA ALA A 265 -23.20 30.75 -41.37
C ALA A 265 -23.73 32.18 -41.50
N GLY A 266 -25.02 32.33 -41.82
CA GLY A 266 -25.59 33.62 -42.17
C GLY A 266 -25.02 34.14 -43.50
N VAL A 267 -24.21 35.20 -43.46
CA VAL A 267 -23.53 35.78 -44.63
C VAL A 267 -22.03 35.47 -44.67
N ASP A 268 -21.50 34.83 -43.62
CA ASP A 268 -20.08 34.54 -43.49
C ASP A 268 -19.75 33.12 -43.98
N SER A 269 -18.57 32.96 -44.57
CA SER A 269 -18.01 31.68 -44.96
C SER A 269 -17.20 31.10 -43.80
N CYS A 270 -17.54 29.87 -43.42
CA CYS A 270 -16.91 29.14 -42.33
C CYS A 270 -16.38 27.79 -42.83
N ALA A 271 -15.42 27.23 -42.11
CA ALA A 271 -14.96 25.86 -42.31
C ALA A 271 -14.80 25.16 -40.97
N VAL A 272 -15.36 23.95 -40.83
CA VAL A 272 -15.14 23.09 -39.66
C VAL A 272 -14.04 22.08 -39.98
N SER A 273 -13.12 21.91 -39.04
CA SER A 273 -12.04 20.92 -39.12
C SER A 273 -12.16 19.90 -38.01
N PHE A 274 -12.03 18.63 -38.37
CA PHE A 274 -11.79 17.53 -37.44
C PHE A 274 -10.27 17.36 -37.25
N LEU A 275 -9.79 17.53 -36.01
CA LEU A 275 -8.36 17.57 -35.66
C LEU A 275 -7.85 16.27 -35.05
N GLY A 276 -8.61 15.19 -35.18
CA GLY A 276 -8.27 13.87 -34.66
C GLY A 276 -8.77 13.58 -33.23
N LEU A 277 -8.40 12.41 -32.73
CA LEU A 277 -8.70 11.97 -31.38
C LEU A 277 -7.92 12.77 -30.33
N ASP A 278 -8.48 12.88 -29.13
CA ASP A 278 -7.76 13.46 -28.00
C ASP A 278 -6.51 12.60 -27.67
N PRO A 279 -5.28 13.18 -27.70
CA PRO A 279 -4.04 12.43 -27.50
C PRO A 279 -3.96 11.76 -26.12
N SER A 280 -4.70 12.26 -25.12
CA SER A 280 -4.80 11.63 -23.80
C SER A 280 -5.55 10.28 -23.80
N GLN A 281 -6.29 9.98 -24.87
CA GLN A 281 -7.04 8.72 -25.05
C GLN A 281 -6.43 7.78 -26.10
N ALA A 282 -5.43 8.22 -26.86
CA ALA A 282 -4.84 7.47 -27.97
C ALA A 282 -4.03 6.22 -27.53
N GLN A 283 -3.71 6.04 -26.24
CA GLN A 283 -2.84 4.97 -25.73
C GLN A 283 -3.54 3.81 -24.99
N ARG A 284 -4.88 3.70 -25.01
CA ARG A 284 -5.59 2.60 -24.33
C ARG A 284 -6.26 1.64 -25.31
N PRO A 285 -5.59 0.59 -25.78
CA PRO A 285 -6.23 -0.46 -26.58
C PRO A 285 -7.19 -1.30 -25.72
N GLY A 286 -8.43 -1.50 -26.18
CA GLY A 286 -9.37 -2.49 -25.61
C GLY A 286 -10.58 -1.97 -24.81
N ARG A 287 -10.87 -0.67 -24.78
CA ARG A 287 -12.10 -0.14 -24.15
C ARG A 287 -13.16 0.32 -25.16
N ASP A 288 -14.41 0.15 -24.73
CA ASP A 288 -15.65 0.46 -25.44
C ASP A 288 -15.61 1.83 -26.15
N MET A 289 -15.98 1.85 -27.44
CA MET A 289 -15.81 2.99 -28.36
C MET A 289 -16.73 4.19 -28.04
N THR A 290 -17.70 4.00 -27.14
CA THR A 290 -18.77 4.95 -26.82
C THR A 290 -18.32 6.18 -26.02
N GLY A 291 -17.09 6.18 -25.48
CA GLY A 291 -16.54 7.27 -24.65
C GLY A 291 -15.45 8.13 -25.28
N ARG A 292 -15.14 7.98 -26.57
CA ARG A 292 -14.02 8.69 -27.23
C ARG A 292 -14.29 10.19 -27.35
N LEU A 293 -13.28 10.99 -27.00
CA LEU A 293 -13.27 12.45 -27.20
C LEU A 293 -12.55 12.77 -28.52
N VAL A 294 -13.19 13.57 -29.36
CA VAL A 294 -12.61 14.12 -30.60
C VAL A 294 -12.42 15.63 -30.51
N ARG A 295 -11.46 16.16 -31.26
CA ARG A 295 -11.13 17.60 -31.30
C ARG A 295 -11.71 18.24 -32.55
N LEU A 296 -12.49 19.31 -32.37
CA LEU A 296 -13.07 20.12 -33.45
C LEU A 296 -12.59 21.57 -33.35
N ALA A 297 -12.41 22.21 -34.49
CA ALA A 297 -12.21 23.66 -34.59
C ALA A 297 -13.01 24.22 -35.77
N VAL A 298 -13.36 25.51 -35.70
CA VAL A 298 -14.02 26.22 -36.80
C VAL A 298 -13.23 27.47 -37.14
N ALA A 299 -13.06 27.76 -38.42
CA ALA A 299 -12.54 29.02 -38.91
C ALA A 299 -13.61 29.76 -39.71
N CYS A 300 -13.89 31.02 -39.39
CA CYS A 300 -14.86 31.84 -40.13
C CYS A 300 -14.23 33.16 -40.56
N ASN A 301 -14.72 33.72 -41.67
CA ASN A 301 -14.44 35.09 -42.06
C ASN A 301 -15.53 36.06 -41.55
N GLY A 302 -15.39 37.34 -41.91
CA GLY A 302 -16.41 38.37 -41.65
C GLY A 302 -16.75 38.59 -40.18
N ALA A 303 -18.04 38.86 -39.90
CA ALA A 303 -18.50 39.24 -38.56
C ALA A 303 -18.45 38.07 -37.57
N THR A 304 -18.71 36.86 -38.06
CA THR A 304 -18.60 35.61 -37.30
C THR A 304 -17.15 35.32 -36.95
N GLY A 305 -16.20 35.52 -37.88
CA GLY A 305 -14.76 35.43 -37.62
C GLY A 305 -14.27 36.42 -36.56
N ALA A 306 -14.70 37.69 -36.64
CA ALA A 306 -14.35 38.71 -35.65
C ALA A 306 -14.88 38.38 -34.24
N ARG A 307 -16.08 37.81 -34.14
CA ARG A 307 -16.65 37.32 -32.88
C ARG A 307 -15.88 36.13 -32.33
N LEU A 308 -15.52 35.15 -33.16
CA LEU A 308 -14.66 34.04 -32.74
C LEU A 308 -13.31 34.54 -32.21
N ALA A 309 -12.72 35.54 -32.85
CA ALA A 309 -11.49 36.19 -32.38
C ALA A 309 -11.67 36.87 -31.01
N SER A 310 -12.79 37.58 -30.84
CA SER A 310 -13.14 38.25 -29.59
C SER A 310 -13.39 37.24 -28.47
N ASP A 311 -14.13 36.18 -28.72
CA ASP A 311 -14.40 35.13 -27.73
C ASP A 311 -13.14 34.35 -27.37
N ALA A 312 -12.24 34.11 -28.34
CA ALA A 312 -10.93 33.50 -28.09
C ALA A 312 -10.02 34.42 -27.26
N ARG A 313 -10.02 35.73 -27.55
CA ARG A 313 -9.30 36.73 -26.74
C ARG A 313 -9.90 36.86 -25.36
N ILE A 314 -11.22 36.97 -25.22
CA ILE A 314 -11.90 36.98 -23.92
C ILE A 314 -11.61 35.68 -23.16
N ALA A 315 -11.61 34.51 -23.79
CA ALA A 315 -11.26 33.26 -23.13
C ALA A 315 -9.77 33.19 -22.71
N ALA A 316 -8.87 33.74 -23.52
CA ALA A 316 -7.44 33.84 -23.20
C ALA A 316 -7.16 34.89 -22.12
N ASP A 317 -7.87 36.02 -22.15
CA ASP A 317 -7.81 37.12 -21.19
C ASP A 317 -8.48 36.71 -19.87
N LEU A 318 -9.51 35.86 -19.91
CA LEU A 318 -10.15 35.26 -18.73
C LEU A 318 -9.36 34.05 -18.19
N ALA A 319 -8.43 33.45 -18.95
CA ALA A 319 -7.69 32.27 -18.53
C ALA A 319 -6.89 32.44 -17.23
N PRO A 320 -6.23 33.59 -16.96
CA PRO A 320 -5.60 33.89 -15.66
C PRO A 320 -6.63 34.07 -14.52
N TYR A 321 -7.88 34.37 -14.84
CA TYR A 321 -8.98 34.56 -13.88
C TYR A 321 -9.77 33.27 -13.62
N LEU A 322 -9.40 32.15 -14.28
CA LEU A 322 -10.06 30.85 -14.13
C LEU A 322 -9.43 29.95 -13.06
N GLY A 323 -8.29 30.33 -12.47
CA GLY A 323 -7.69 29.59 -11.37
C GLY A 323 -6.51 30.29 -10.70
N THR A 324 -6.24 29.93 -9.45
CA THR A 324 -5.13 30.44 -8.65
C THR A 324 -4.05 29.37 -8.55
N ALA A 325 -2.82 29.70 -8.93
CA ALA A 325 -1.68 28.79 -8.82
C ALA A 325 -1.26 28.69 -7.35
N ALA A 326 -1.44 27.52 -6.74
CA ALA A 326 -1.09 27.27 -5.35
C ALA A 326 -0.14 26.08 -5.22
N ARG A 327 0.84 26.21 -4.35
CA ARG A 327 1.81 25.17 -4.03
C ARG A 327 1.29 24.29 -2.90
N VAL A 328 1.91 23.11 -2.74
CA VAL A 328 1.67 22.25 -1.57
C VAL A 328 1.92 23.05 -0.30
N GLY A 329 0.95 23.04 0.61
CA GLY A 329 0.98 23.81 1.86
C GLY A 329 0.30 25.17 1.78
N GLU A 330 -0.16 25.62 0.61
CA GLU A 330 -0.86 26.90 0.46
C GLU A 330 -2.38 26.74 0.52
N THR A 331 -3.05 27.81 0.95
CA THR A 331 -4.52 27.92 0.94
C THR A 331 -4.95 29.00 -0.03
N VAL A 332 -5.92 28.67 -0.88
CA VAL A 332 -6.56 29.59 -1.81
C VAL A 332 -7.94 29.94 -1.28
N SER A 333 -8.22 31.24 -1.11
CA SER A 333 -9.51 31.73 -0.66
C SER A 333 -10.29 32.34 -1.83
N PHE A 334 -11.53 31.89 -2.03
CA PHE A 334 -12.48 32.41 -3.00
C PHE A 334 -13.69 33.01 -2.28
N LEU A 335 -14.45 33.88 -2.96
CA LEU A 335 -15.67 34.51 -2.43
C LEU A 335 -15.46 35.19 -1.07
N ASP A 336 -14.49 36.10 -0.95
CA ASP A 336 -14.18 36.81 0.31
C ASP A 336 -14.03 35.87 1.52
N GLU A 337 -13.18 34.84 1.37
CA GLU A 337 -12.89 33.82 2.40
C GLU A 337 -14.05 32.88 2.76
N GLN A 338 -15.18 32.94 2.04
CA GLN A 338 -16.29 32.01 2.24
C GLN A 338 -15.98 30.61 1.70
N LEU A 339 -15.02 30.50 0.77
CA LEU A 339 -14.55 29.23 0.23
C LEU A 339 -13.02 29.14 0.28
N GLU A 340 -12.49 28.37 1.24
CA GLU A 340 -11.05 28.12 1.38
C GLU A 340 -10.67 26.74 0.85
N VAL A 341 -9.60 26.65 0.08
CA VAL A 341 -9.08 25.40 -0.50
C VAL A 341 -7.61 25.25 -0.13
N TYR A 342 -7.32 24.33 0.78
CA TYR A 342 -5.96 23.96 1.14
C TYR A 342 -5.42 22.88 0.19
N VAL A 343 -4.22 23.12 -0.34
CA VAL A 343 -3.51 22.20 -1.23
C VAL A 343 -2.55 21.34 -0.41
N GLY A 344 -2.93 20.09 -0.17
CA GLY A 344 -2.10 19.07 0.47
C GLY A 344 -1.13 18.37 -0.51
N SER A 345 -0.72 17.14 -0.17
CA SER A 345 0.31 16.42 -0.94
C SER A 345 -0.11 16.15 -2.40
N LYS A 346 0.86 16.25 -3.32
CA LYS A 346 0.68 15.89 -4.74
C LYS A 346 0.38 14.40 -4.90
N LEU A 347 -0.41 14.08 -5.92
CA LEU A 347 -0.74 12.72 -6.35
C LEU A 347 0.05 12.37 -7.62
N ALA A 348 0.26 11.07 -7.85
CA ALA A 348 0.75 10.57 -9.13
C ALA A 348 -0.20 11.01 -10.26
N GLY A 349 0.34 11.63 -11.32
CA GLY A 349 -0.46 12.18 -12.42
C GLY A 349 -0.84 13.67 -12.27
N GLY A 350 -0.21 14.41 -11.35
CA GLY A 350 -0.32 15.88 -11.27
C GLY A 350 -1.51 16.41 -10.49
N GLY A 351 -2.33 15.53 -9.89
CA GLY A 351 -3.39 15.91 -8.95
C GLY A 351 -2.83 16.29 -7.57
N ALA A 352 -3.70 16.65 -6.65
CA ALA A 352 -3.34 16.94 -5.26
C ALA A 352 -4.44 16.49 -4.31
N ARG A 353 -4.09 16.33 -3.04
CA ARG A 353 -5.09 16.20 -1.98
C ARG A 353 -5.62 17.58 -1.61
N LEU A 354 -6.92 17.81 -1.73
CA LEU A 354 -7.54 19.07 -1.36
C LEU A 354 -8.34 18.94 -0.08
N SER A 355 -8.23 19.94 0.79
CA SER A 355 -9.16 20.15 1.89
C SER A 355 -9.96 21.41 1.57
N VAL A 356 -11.27 21.27 1.42
CA VAL A 356 -12.17 22.38 1.13
C VAL A 356 -12.92 22.75 2.39
N GLY A 357 -12.88 24.03 2.78
CA GLY A 357 -13.49 24.53 4.01
C GLY A 357 -12.96 23.84 5.28
N GLY A 358 -11.75 23.28 5.22
CA GLY A 358 -11.09 22.54 6.30
C GLY A 358 -11.57 21.09 6.51
N GLY A 359 -12.29 20.52 5.53
CA GLY A 359 -12.65 19.09 5.52
C GLY A 359 -11.46 18.13 5.36
N VAL A 360 -11.71 16.83 5.31
CA VAL A 360 -10.66 15.81 5.09
C VAL A 360 -9.96 16.06 3.76
N LEU A 361 -8.63 15.86 3.74
CA LEU A 361 -7.83 15.88 2.52
C LEU A 361 -8.31 14.79 1.54
N GLN A 362 -9.07 15.18 0.53
CA GLN A 362 -9.59 14.28 -0.49
C GLN A 362 -8.67 14.27 -1.70
N PRO A 363 -8.33 13.10 -2.26
CA PRO A 363 -7.55 13.04 -3.49
C PRO A 363 -8.38 13.57 -4.66
N VAL A 364 -7.88 14.62 -5.32
CA VAL A 364 -8.51 15.19 -6.52
C VAL A 364 -7.52 15.07 -7.67
N ALA A 365 -7.91 14.31 -8.70
CA ALA A 365 -7.12 14.20 -9.92
C ALA A 365 -7.30 15.46 -10.79
N VAL A 366 -6.30 15.76 -11.62
CA VAL A 366 -6.42 16.82 -12.64
C VAL A 366 -7.64 16.55 -13.53
N GLY A 367 -8.45 17.58 -13.76
CA GLY A 367 -9.66 17.49 -14.57
C GLY A 367 -10.89 16.94 -13.85
N GLN A 368 -10.76 16.54 -12.57
CA GLN A 368 -11.91 16.26 -11.70
C GLN A 368 -12.33 17.52 -10.95
N SER A 369 -13.62 17.59 -10.62
CA SER A 369 -14.18 18.63 -9.77
C SER A 369 -14.83 18.05 -8.51
N VAL A 370 -14.72 18.79 -7.41
CA VAL A 370 -15.36 18.49 -6.12
C VAL A 370 -16.50 19.47 -5.91
N PRO A 371 -17.75 19.01 -5.84
CA PRO A 371 -18.87 19.86 -5.48
C PRO A 371 -18.86 20.16 -3.98
N VAL A 372 -19.05 21.41 -3.61
CA VAL A 372 -19.11 21.91 -2.23
C VAL A 372 -20.16 22.99 -2.12
N THR A 373 -20.68 23.24 -0.92
CA THR A 373 -21.59 24.37 -0.67
C THR A 373 -20.88 25.39 0.19
N ALA A 374 -20.78 26.64 -0.28
CA ALA A 374 -20.14 27.76 0.43
C ALA A 374 -21.02 29.00 0.32
N GLY A 375 -21.26 29.68 1.45
CA GLY A 375 -22.11 30.88 1.48
C GLY A 375 -23.54 30.67 0.98
N GLY A 376 -24.09 29.45 1.08
CA GLY A 376 -25.41 29.10 0.53
C GLY A 376 -25.44 28.86 -0.99
N THR A 377 -24.29 28.90 -1.67
CA THR A 377 -24.15 28.60 -3.10
C THR A 377 -23.41 27.28 -3.32
N VAL A 378 -23.81 26.52 -4.33
CA VAL A 378 -23.10 25.29 -4.73
C VAL A 378 -21.94 25.68 -5.64
N CYS A 379 -20.73 25.30 -5.25
CA CYS A 379 -19.48 25.53 -5.94
C CYS A 379 -18.86 24.20 -6.40
N ALA A 380 -18.18 24.21 -7.54
CA ALA A 380 -17.36 23.12 -8.05
C ALA A 380 -15.89 23.55 -8.02
N ILE A 381 -15.05 22.81 -7.32
CA ILE A 381 -13.61 23.06 -7.23
C ILE A 381 -12.88 22.09 -8.12
N GLY A 382 -12.13 22.59 -9.09
CA GLY A 382 -11.33 21.76 -10.01
C GLY A 382 -9.84 22.00 -9.88
N LEU A 383 -9.05 20.98 -10.24
CA LEU A 383 -7.60 21.08 -10.39
C LEU A 383 -7.17 21.02 -11.85
N ARG A 384 -6.20 21.85 -12.20
CA ARG A 384 -5.47 21.83 -13.46
C ARG A 384 -3.96 21.72 -13.23
N PRO A 385 -3.19 21.20 -14.20
CA PRO A 385 -1.74 21.19 -14.10
C PRO A 385 -1.23 22.64 -13.99
N GLY A 386 -0.39 22.91 -12.99
CA GLY A 386 0.35 24.17 -12.89
C GLY A 386 1.81 23.99 -13.32
N GLU A 387 2.55 25.09 -13.40
CA GLU A 387 3.99 25.04 -13.66
C GLU A 387 4.79 24.62 -12.40
N GLY A 388 5.73 23.70 -12.58
CA GLY A 388 6.62 23.22 -11.51
C GLY A 388 5.87 22.56 -10.35
N ASP A 389 6.02 23.13 -9.15
CA ASP A 389 5.41 22.60 -7.93
C ASP A 389 4.00 23.10 -7.59
N ALA A 390 3.47 24.00 -8.41
CA ALA A 390 2.12 24.52 -8.23
C ALA A 390 1.06 23.62 -8.90
N VAL A 391 -0.14 23.63 -8.33
CA VAL A 391 -1.37 23.19 -8.97
C VAL A 391 -2.29 24.40 -9.17
N LEU A 392 -3.01 24.43 -10.28
CA LEU A 392 -3.94 25.51 -10.55
C LEU A 392 -5.31 25.13 -9.97
N VAL A 393 -5.74 25.84 -8.93
CA VAL A 393 -7.01 25.62 -8.22
C VAL A 393 -8.08 26.52 -8.83
N THR A 394 -9.21 25.94 -9.22
CA THR A 394 -10.33 26.65 -9.86
C THR A 394 -11.59 26.47 -9.03
N ALA A 395 -12.43 27.50 -8.93
CA ALA A 395 -13.74 27.42 -8.26
C ALA A 395 -14.83 28.08 -9.10
N ALA A 396 -15.94 27.38 -9.32
CA ALA A 396 -17.10 27.89 -10.05
C ALA A 396 -18.37 27.68 -9.23
N CYS A 397 -19.11 28.74 -8.92
CA CYS A 397 -20.30 28.68 -8.08
C CYS A 397 -21.56 29.00 -8.89
N ASN A 398 -22.70 28.40 -8.53
CA ASN A 398 -23.97 28.61 -9.23
C ASN A 398 -24.34 30.11 -9.23
N GLY A 399 -24.22 30.73 -10.40
CA GLY A 399 -24.59 32.14 -10.65
C GLY A 399 -23.43 33.14 -10.69
N GLN A 400 -22.20 32.78 -10.29
CA GLN A 400 -21.02 33.65 -10.32
C GLN A 400 -19.71 32.86 -10.50
N THR A 401 -18.79 33.37 -11.34
CA THR A 401 -17.37 32.98 -11.26
C THR A 401 -16.79 33.59 -9.99
N ALA A 402 -16.20 32.79 -9.11
CA ALA A 402 -15.78 33.20 -7.76
C ALA A 402 -14.59 34.19 -7.70
N GLY A 403 -14.24 34.82 -8.83
CA GLY A 403 -13.02 35.60 -9.01
C GLY A 403 -11.75 34.74 -8.92
N PRO A 404 -10.57 35.32 -9.20
CA PRO A 404 -9.32 34.67 -8.83
C PRO A 404 -9.26 34.57 -7.31
N GLY A 405 -9.02 33.36 -6.81
CA GLY A 405 -8.83 33.16 -5.38
C GLY A 405 -7.56 33.88 -4.91
N VAL A 406 -7.61 34.48 -3.72
CA VAL A 406 -6.46 35.11 -3.10
C VAL A 406 -5.64 34.05 -2.40
N ILE A 407 -4.35 33.96 -2.72
CA ILE A 407 -3.41 33.21 -1.89
C ILE A 407 -3.17 34.05 -0.64
N ALA A 408 -3.58 33.56 0.51
CA ALA A 408 -3.27 34.21 1.77
C ALA A 408 -1.73 34.27 1.93
N ARG A 409 -1.11 35.41 1.59
CA ARG A 409 0.33 35.70 1.82
C ARG A 409 0.54 36.09 3.27
N GLY A 410 0.29 35.13 4.12
CA GLY A 410 0.48 35.11 5.56
C GLY A 410 0.10 33.68 5.87
N SER A 411 1.10 32.86 6.21
CA SER A 411 1.03 31.41 6.32
C SER A 411 -0.41 30.89 6.36
N GLY A 412 -0.83 30.22 5.28
CA GLY A 412 -1.88 29.21 5.34
C GLY A 412 -1.37 28.16 6.31
N ASP A 413 -1.50 28.49 7.58
CA ASP A 413 -0.83 27.91 8.71
C ASP A 413 -1.30 26.46 8.69
N ALA A 414 -0.44 25.48 8.37
CA ALA A 414 -0.78 24.04 8.37
C ALA A 414 -1.35 23.58 9.73
N ASN A 415 -1.29 24.48 10.71
CA ASN A 415 -1.81 24.41 12.04
C ASN A 415 -3.27 24.92 12.19
N THR A 416 -3.95 25.42 11.15
CA THR A 416 -5.32 25.96 11.23
C THR A 416 -6.31 25.19 10.33
N ALA A 417 -7.50 24.86 10.85
CA ALA A 417 -8.57 24.17 10.13
C ALA A 417 -9.95 24.75 10.49
N ARG A 418 -10.91 24.69 9.57
CA ARG A 418 -12.33 25.05 9.83
C ARG A 418 -13.21 23.83 9.59
N VAL A 419 -14.35 23.74 10.25
CA VAL A 419 -15.32 22.66 10.01
C VAL A 419 -16.73 23.11 10.36
N ILE A 420 -17.72 22.56 9.64
CA ILE A 420 -19.12 22.59 10.08
C ILE A 420 -19.37 21.30 10.85
N LEU A 421 -19.39 21.41 12.17
CA LEU A 421 -19.64 20.28 13.06
C LEU A 421 -21.14 20.01 13.11
N GLN A 422 -21.56 18.83 12.65
CA GLN A 422 -22.95 18.39 12.69
C GLN A 422 -23.25 17.68 14.02
N PRO A 423 -24.50 17.74 14.52
CA PRO A 423 -24.89 17.01 15.72
C PRO A 423 -24.60 15.52 15.58
N ASN A 424 -24.05 14.90 16.63
CA ASN A 424 -23.74 13.46 16.70
C ASN A 424 -22.69 12.92 15.72
N LEU A 425 -22.11 13.74 14.84
CA LEU A 425 -21.00 13.35 13.97
C LEU A 425 -19.68 13.89 14.55
N PRO A 426 -18.75 13.01 14.96
CA PRO A 426 -17.43 13.46 15.40
C PRO A 426 -16.65 14.01 14.21
N ALA A 427 -15.89 15.07 14.43
CA ALA A 427 -14.93 15.60 13.47
C ALA A 427 -13.51 15.53 14.05
N SER A 428 -12.56 15.12 13.21
CA SER A 428 -11.14 15.16 13.52
C SER A 428 -10.46 16.21 12.65
N LEU A 429 -9.80 17.17 13.29
CA LEU A 429 -9.09 18.27 12.63
C LEU A 429 -7.58 18.16 12.90
N LEU A 430 -6.79 18.77 12.00
CA LEU A 430 -5.33 18.93 12.16
C LEU A 430 -4.58 17.61 12.41
N GLY A 431 -5.04 16.53 11.74
CA GLY A 431 -4.46 15.19 11.88
C GLY A 431 -4.79 14.53 13.22
N GLU A 432 -6.04 14.63 13.69
CA GLU A 432 -6.56 14.10 14.98
C GLU A 432 -6.08 14.82 16.26
N ARG A 433 -5.37 15.95 16.12
CA ARG A 433 -4.96 16.81 17.26
C ARG A 433 -6.15 17.44 17.97
N VAL A 434 -7.20 17.72 17.20
CA VAL A 434 -8.44 18.31 17.69
C VAL A 434 -9.61 17.45 17.23
N ARG A 435 -10.15 16.64 18.14
CA ARG A 435 -11.35 15.81 17.96
C ARG A 435 -12.52 16.50 18.63
N LEU A 436 -13.56 16.80 17.86
CA LEU A 436 -14.73 17.54 18.34
C LEU A 436 -15.97 16.68 18.13
N LYS A 437 -16.83 16.61 19.15
CA LYS A 437 -18.15 16.01 19.05
C LYS A 437 -19.19 17.00 19.55
N LEU A 438 -20.05 17.46 18.63
CA LEU A 438 -21.14 18.38 18.97
C LEU A 438 -22.26 17.61 19.66
N SER A 439 -22.61 18.04 20.87
CA SER A 439 -23.76 17.55 21.59
C SER A 439 -25.00 18.40 21.31
N MET A 440 -24.87 19.73 21.39
CA MET A 440 -26.01 20.64 21.27
C MET A 440 -25.54 22.03 20.85
N ILE A 441 -26.35 22.75 20.07
CA ILE A 441 -26.23 24.19 19.85
C ILE A 441 -27.33 24.85 20.67
N SER A 442 -27.03 25.95 21.37
CA SER A 442 -28.04 26.66 22.14
C SER A 442 -29.18 27.15 21.23
N PRO A 443 -30.42 27.28 21.75
CA PRO A 443 -31.56 27.71 20.95
C PRO A 443 -31.38 29.09 20.28
N ASP A 444 -30.64 29.99 20.94
CA ASP A 444 -30.29 31.33 20.44
C ASP A 444 -29.11 31.30 19.44
N GLY A 445 -28.40 30.18 19.31
CA GLY A 445 -27.24 30.04 18.42
C GLY A 445 -25.96 30.70 18.92
N GLU A 446 -25.95 31.26 20.14
CA GLU A 446 -24.83 32.01 20.70
C GLU A 446 -23.83 31.14 21.49
N ALA A 447 -24.17 29.88 21.77
CA ALA A 447 -23.27 28.93 22.42
C ALA A 447 -23.45 27.52 21.85
N LEU A 448 -22.46 26.68 22.08
CA LEU A 448 -22.58 25.26 21.76
C LEU A 448 -21.93 24.42 22.86
N ARG A 449 -22.44 23.20 23.01
CA ARG A 449 -21.92 22.20 23.94
C ARG A 449 -21.20 21.13 23.14
N LEU A 450 -19.89 21.05 23.29
CA LEU A 450 -19.03 20.14 22.56
C LEU A 450 -18.15 19.32 23.51
N GLN A 451 -17.73 18.16 23.04
CA GLN A 451 -16.68 17.35 23.66
C GLN A 451 -15.41 17.52 22.83
N VAL A 452 -14.30 17.87 23.48
CA VAL A 452 -12.97 18.04 22.85
C VAL A 452 -12.07 16.89 23.27
N ASN A 453 -11.42 16.18 22.33
CA ASN A 453 -10.43 15.14 22.61
C ASN A 453 -10.86 14.13 23.69
N ASP A 454 -12.14 13.73 23.65
CA ASP A 454 -12.79 12.84 24.63
C ASP A 454 -12.90 13.38 26.07
N ALA A 455 -12.59 14.66 26.30
CA ALA A 455 -12.82 15.34 27.58
C ALA A 455 -14.32 15.46 27.91
N PRO A 456 -14.68 15.82 29.16
CA PRO A 456 -16.06 16.14 29.50
C PRO A 456 -16.64 17.24 28.61
N LEU A 457 -17.97 17.21 28.41
CA LEU A 457 -18.68 18.21 27.62
C LEU A 457 -18.45 19.62 28.19
N SER A 458 -17.89 20.51 27.38
CA SER A 458 -17.70 21.92 27.68
C SER A 458 -18.69 22.78 26.88
N THR A 459 -19.01 23.97 27.40
CA THR A 459 -19.84 24.95 26.70
C THR A 459 -18.94 26.05 26.16
N LEU A 460 -19.06 26.34 24.87
CA LEU A 460 -18.27 27.34 24.17
C LEU A 460 -19.20 28.41 23.60
N ALA A 461 -19.05 29.65 24.07
CA ALA A 461 -19.77 30.80 23.53
C ALA A 461 -19.21 31.21 22.17
N ARG A 462 -19.98 31.95 21.38
CA ARG A 462 -19.55 32.48 20.09
C ARG A 462 -18.34 33.40 20.26
N GLY A 463 -17.30 33.17 19.47
CA GLY A 463 -16.00 33.84 19.55
C GLY A 463 -15.12 33.39 20.72
N ALA A 464 -15.62 32.56 21.64
CA ALA A 464 -14.78 31.99 22.69
C ALA A 464 -13.90 30.86 22.14
N MET A 465 -12.71 30.72 22.72
CA MET A 465 -11.73 29.69 22.37
C MET A 465 -11.64 28.64 23.48
N ALA A 466 -11.70 27.36 23.11
CA ALA A 466 -11.33 26.25 23.97
C ALA A 466 -9.85 25.92 23.74
N GLU A 467 -9.03 26.04 24.77
CA GLU A 467 -7.63 25.60 24.73
C GLU A 467 -7.52 24.08 24.90
N ILE A 468 -6.64 23.48 24.11
CA ILE A 468 -6.50 22.04 23.93
C ILE A 468 -5.01 21.71 23.97
N PRO A 469 -4.48 21.18 25.08
CA PRO A 469 -3.07 20.80 25.14
C PRO A 469 -2.80 19.60 24.22
N VAL A 470 -1.76 19.68 23.39
CA VAL A 470 -1.33 18.61 22.47
C VAL A 470 0.18 18.48 22.54
N GLY A 471 0.65 17.44 23.26
CA GLY A 471 2.07 17.27 23.56
C GLY A 471 2.62 18.47 24.35
N ASP A 472 3.68 19.10 23.84
CA ASP A 472 4.30 20.29 24.43
C ASP A 472 3.72 21.61 23.89
N GLY A 473 2.74 21.55 22.99
CA GLY A 473 2.10 22.72 22.41
C GLY A 473 0.63 22.87 22.79
N GLN A 474 0.01 23.92 22.24
CA GLN A 474 -1.41 24.17 22.37
C GLN A 474 -2.12 24.21 21.02
N CYS A 475 -3.33 23.66 21.03
CA CYS A 475 -4.35 23.93 20.03
C CYS A 475 -5.51 24.71 20.66
N THR A 476 -6.27 25.41 19.83
CA THR A 476 -7.46 26.17 20.19
C THR A 476 -8.59 25.75 19.28
N ALA A 477 -9.83 25.74 19.79
CA ALA A 477 -11.04 25.57 18.99
C ALA A 477 -12.00 26.72 19.30
N GLU A 478 -12.37 27.48 18.27
CA GLU A 478 -13.17 28.69 18.35
C GLU A 478 -14.51 28.48 17.65
N PHE A 479 -15.61 28.80 18.34
CA PHE A 479 -16.94 28.76 17.74
C PHE A 479 -17.23 30.06 16.97
N LEU A 480 -17.35 29.97 15.65
CA LEU A 480 -17.57 31.14 14.78
C LEU A 480 -19.07 31.52 14.65
N GLY A 481 -19.95 30.52 14.73
CA GLY A 481 -21.41 30.71 14.64
C GLY A 481 -22.13 29.50 14.06
N ARG A 482 -23.46 29.55 14.07
CA ARG A 482 -24.32 28.51 13.49
C ARG A 482 -24.35 28.61 11.96
N ASP A 483 -24.30 27.45 11.30
CA ASP A 483 -24.59 27.28 9.87
C ASP A 483 -25.85 26.41 9.75
N GLY A 484 -26.63 26.50 8.68
CA GLY A 484 -27.98 25.91 8.57
C GLY A 484 -28.07 24.42 8.98
N THR A 485 -26.96 23.68 8.90
CA THR A 485 -26.84 22.26 9.24
C THR A 485 -26.01 21.94 10.50
N GLY A 486 -25.40 22.92 11.18
CA GLY A 486 -24.48 22.66 12.30
C GLY A 486 -23.79 23.89 12.90
N ALA A 487 -22.66 23.67 13.58
CA ALA A 487 -21.84 24.74 14.17
C ALA A 487 -20.53 24.92 13.41
N ARG A 488 -20.21 26.15 13.01
CA ARG A 488 -18.95 26.48 12.36
C ARG A 488 -17.86 26.69 13.41
N ILE A 489 -16.80 25.90 13.35
CA ILE A 489 -15.69 25.92 14.30
C ILE A 489 -14.38 26.13 13.55
N ARG A 490 -13.48 26.94 14.11
CA ARG A 490 -12.08 27.11 13.67
C ARG A 490 -11.16 26.50 14.71
N ALA A 491 -10.32 25.56 14.32
CA ALA A 491 -9.25 25.03 15.16
C ALA A 491 -7.89 25.60 14.73
N ARG A 492 -7.01 25.93 15.67
CA ARG A 492 -5.64 26.39 15.41
C ARG A 492 -4.66 25.80 16.42
N CYS A 493 -3.57 25.20 15.96
CA CYS A 493 -2.45 24.70 16.76
C CYS A 493 -1.24 25.62 16.64
N ASP A 494 -0.33 25.57 17.61
CA ASP A 494 1.02 26.12 17.45
C ASP A 494 1.98 25.10 16.81
N GLU A 495 3.22 25.52 16.54
CA GLU A 495 4.23 24.66 15.90
C GLU A 495 4.61 23.45 16.79
N ALA A 496 4.66 23.62 18.11
CA ALA A 496 4.99 22.55 19.05
C ALA A 496 3.90 21.46 19.07
N ALA A 497 2.63 21.85 19.01
CA ALA A 497 1.49 20.94 18.91
C ALA A 497 1.47 20.22 17.55
N MET A 498 1.83 20.92 16.47
CA MET A 498 1.95 20.31 15.14
C MET A 498 3.13 19.34 15.04
N ALA A 499 4.24 19.60 15.73
CA ALA A 499 5.40 18.70 15.79
C ALA A 499 5.18 17.51 16.76
N SER A 500 4.25 17.62 17.70
CA SER A 500 3.96 16.57 18.68
C SER A 500 3.41 15.30 18.03
N ARG A 501 3.91 14.15 18.47
CA ARG A 501 3.33 12.84 18.14
C ARG A 501 2.02 12.66 18.91
N ILE A 502 0.97 12.23 18.22
CA ILE A 502 -0.35 12.02 18.81
C ILE A 502 -0.54 10.54 19.06
N LEU A 503 -1.02 10.20 20.26
CA LEU A 503 -1.51 8.87 20.56
C LEU A 503 -2.85 8.65 19.86
N VAL A 504 -2.85 7.91 18.76
CA VAL A 504 -4.07 7.38 18.14
C VAL A 504 -4.32 6.00 18.72
N ALA A 505 -5.30 5.92 19.62
CA ALA A 505 -5.62 4.69 20.35
C ALA A 505 -5.96 3.55 19.39
N ALA A 506 -5.15 2.49 19.40
CA ALA A 506 -5.50 1.24 18.74
C ALA A 506 -6.25 0.30 19.71
N GLU A 507 -5.85 0.30 20.98
CA GLU A 507 -6.47 -0.48 22.04
C GLU A 507 -6.44 0.29 23.36
N GLN A 508 -7.45 0.03 24.21
CA GLN A 508 -7.56 0.61 25.55
C GLN A 508 -8.05 -0.43 26.55
N GLU A 509 -7.51 -0.37 27.78
CA GLU A 509 -7.94 -1.22 28.88
C GLU A 509 -8.08 -0.38 30.15
N VAL A 510 -9.12 -0.66 30.94
CA VAL A 510 -9.36 -0.02 32.24
C VAL A 510 -9.25 -1.08 33.33
N ALA A 511 -8.49 -0.79 34.37
CA ALA A 511 -8.36 -1.65 35.52
C ALA A 511 -8.49 -0.89 36.84
N VAL A 512 -8.98 -1.58 37.87
CA VAL A 512 -8.97 -1.09 39.25
C VAL A 512 -7.82 -1.77 39.98
N LEU A 513 -6.91 -0.98 40.54
CA LEU A 513 -5.74 -1.47 41.28
C LEU A 513 -5.81 -1.02 42.74
N GLY A 514 -5.67 -1.97 43.66
CA GLY A 514 -5.46 -1.69 45.09
C GLY A 514 -4.04 -1.17 45.37
N VAL A 515 -3.84 -0.49 46.50
CA VAL A 515 -2.51 -0.02 46.92
C VAL A 515 -1.58 -1.22 47.14
N GLY A 516 -0.38 -1.18 46.54
CA GLY A 516 0.58 -2.28 46.52
C GLY A 516 0.38 -3.29 45.40
N ALA A 517 -0.78 -3.28 44.72
CA ALA A 517 -1.06 -4.19 43.62
C ALA A 517 -0.26 -3.83 42.37
N THR A 518 0.14 -4.86 41.63
CA THR A 518 0.74 -4.74 40.29
C THR A 518 -0.13 -5.48 39.29
N ARG A 519 -0.39 -4.87 38.14
CA ARG A 519 -1.22 -5.48 37.09
C ARG A 519 -0.67 -5.18 35.70
N PRO A 520 -0.47 -6.20 34.84
CA PRO A 520 -0.25 -6.00 33.42
C PRO A 520 -1.58 -5.66 32.72
N LEU A 521 -1.53 -4.71 31.79
CA LEU A 521 -2.62 -4.32 30.90
C LEU A 521 -2.15 -4.41 29.44
N LEU A 522 -3.10 -4.46 28.50
CA LEU A 522 -2.88 -4.47 27.06
C LEU A 522 -1.89 -5.57 26.64
N GLY A 523 -2.15 -6.80 27.09
CA GLY A 523 -1.28 -7.95 26.81
C GLY A 523 0.11 -7.84 27.43
N GLY A 524 0.25 -7.11 28.54
CA GLY A 524 1.52 -6.91 29.24
C GLY A 524 2.35 -5.74 28.74
N LYS A 525 1.86 -4.94 27.78
CA LYS A 525 2.54 -3.74 27.24
C LYS A 525 2.57 -2.56 28.22
N VAL A 526 1.69 -2.57 29.21
CA VAL A 526 1.70 -1.59 30.29
C VAL A 526 1.56 -2.31 31.63
N LYS A 527 2.63 -2.37 32.41
CA LYS A 527 2.64 -2.89 33.78
C LYS A 527 2.48 -1.73 34.76
N LEU A 528 1.36 -1.72 35.49
CA LEU A 528 1.06 -0.68 36.47
C LEU A 528 1.27 -1.22 37.87
N ARG A 529 2.03 -0.50 38.70
CA ARG A 529 2.13 -0.77 40.14
C ARG A 529 1.68 0.46 40.92
N LEU A 530 0.59 0.34 41.65
CA LEU A 530 0.07 1.42 42.48
C LEU A 530 0.80 1.42 43.82
N SER A 531 1.48 2.52 44.15
CA SER A 531 2.19 2.66 45.43
C SER A 531 1.38 3.41 46.47
N LEU A 532 0.60 4.42 46.07
CA LEU A 532 -0.18 5.24 46.99
C LEU A 532 -1.40 5.81 46.27
N LEU A 533 -2.54 5.82 46.95
CA LEU A 533 -3.73 6.60 46.58
C LEU A 533 -3.82 7.74 47.58
N ALA A 534 -3.89 8.98 47.10
CA ALA A 534 -4.00 10.14 47.96
C ALA A 534 -5.28 10.03 48.83
N PRO A 535 -5.26 10.48 50.10
CA PRO A 535 -6.40 10.34 51.01
C PRO A 535 -7.68 11.02 50.50
N ASP A 536 -7.54 12.08 49.69
CA ASP A 536 -8.63 12.81 49.05
C ASP A 536 -9.14 12.15 47.75
N GLY A 537 -8.50 11.07 47.30
CA GLY A 537 -8.80 10.39 46.04
C GLY A 537 -8.48 11.20 44.78
N ALA A 538 -7.78 12.32 44.90
CA ALA A 538 -7.52 13.24 43.78
C ALA A 538 -6.30 12.84 42.94
N ALA A 539 -5.35 12.12 43.53
CA ALA A 539 -4.12 11.70 42.87
C ALA A 539 -3.69 10.29 43.30
N VAL A 540 -2.87 9.68 42.45
CA VAL A 540 -2.25 8.38 42.69
C VAL A 540 -0.76 8.45 42.42
N ARG A 541 0.03 7.67 43.15
CA ARG A 541 1.46 7.50 42.89
C ARG A 541 1.68 6.09 42.37
N LEU A 542 2.11 5.97 41.12
CA LEU A 542 2.27 4.69 40.44
C LEU A 542 3.56 4.61 39.64
N ALA A 543 4.10 3.39 39.55
CA ALA A 543 5.17 3.06 38.63
C ALA A 543 4.55 2.44 37.38
N VAL A 544 4.99 2.89 36.21
CA VAL A 544 4.63 2.31 34.92
C VAL A 544 5.84 1.62 34.34
N ASN A 545 5.70 0.35 33.94
CA ASN A 545 6.77 -0.47 33.37
C ASN A 545 8.05 -0.47 34.23
N GLU A 546 7.87 -0.49 35.56
CA GLU A 546 8.96 -0.48 36.56
C GLU A 546 9.86 0.77 36.51
N ALA A 547 9.39 1.85 35.90
CA ALA A 547 10.04 3.16 35.98
C ALA A 547 9.87 3.78 37.39
N GLU A 548 10.50 4.94 37.59
CA GLU A 548 10.34 5.72 38.81
C GLU A 548 8.87 6.03 39.11
N LEU A 549 8.52 6.05 40.40
CA LEU A 549 7.19 6.38 40.86
C LEU A 549 6.80 7.80 40.45
N ARG A 550 5.71 7.92 39.69
CA ARG A 550 5.14 9.20 39.27
C ARG A 550 3.80 9.45 39.93
N THR A 551 3.53 10.72 40.24
CA THR A 551 2.21 11.15 40.70
C THR A 551 1.34 11.48 39.48
N LEU A 552 0.15 10.89 39.44
CA LEU A 552 -0.84 11.04 38.40
C LEU A 552 -2.10 11.65 39.01
N GLU A 553 -2.44 12.84 38.54
CA GLU A 553 -3.67 13.54 38.91
C GLU A 553 -4.81 13.15 37.97
N ARG A 554 -6.04 13.32 38.43
CA ARG A 554 -7.22 12.99 37.64
C ARG A 554 -7.26 13.77 36.32
N ALA A 555 -7.60 13.09 35.23
CA ALA A 555 -7.70 13.66 33.87
C ALA A 555 -6.39 14.29 33.32
N ARG A 556 -5.23 13.93 33.89
CA ARG A 556 -3.90 14.30 33.36
C ARG A 556 -3.15 13.03 32.96
N PRO A 557 -3.34 12.53 31.73
CA PRO A 557 -2.67 11.31 31.28
C PRO A 557 -1.16 11.53 31.20
N VAL A 558 -0.38 10.52 31.60
CA VAL A 558 1.07 10.49 31.36
C VAL A 558 1.31 9.74 30.06
N LEU A 559 1.91 10.44 29.09
CA LEU A 559 2.39 9.85 27.85
C LEU A 559 3.77 9.22 28.05
N MET A 560 3.98 8.07 27.41
CA MET A 560 5.25 7.37 27.39
C MET A 560 5.50 6.77 26.02
N THR A 561 6.76 6.81 25.59
CA THR A 561 7.21 6.14 24.38
C THR A 561 7.47 4.68 24.67
N TYR A 562 7.01 3.80 23.78
CA TYR A 562 7.25 2.38 23.85
C TYR A 562 7.63 1.85 22.46
N GLY A 563 8.93 1.66 22.26
CA GLY A 563 9.52 1.44 20.94
C GLY A 563 9.31 2.67 20.08
N ASP A 564 8.79 2.46 18.87
CA ASP A 564 8.42 3.56 17.97
C ASP A 564 7.02 4.14 18.24
N GLY A 565 6.23 3.48 19.09
CA GLY A 565 4.87 3.89 19.42
C GLY A 565 4.74 4.66 20.73
N LEU A 566 3.50 5.06 21.02
CA LEU A 566 3.11 5.76 22.23
C LEU A 566 2.09 4.95 23.03
N CYS A 567 2.18 5.10 24.36
CA CYS A 567 1.15 4.70 25.30
C CYS A 567 0.83 5.88 26.23
N SER A 568 -0.38 5.90 26.78
CA SER A 568 -0.77 6.78 27.88
C SER A 568 -1.39 6.01 29.03
N VAL A 569 -1.19 6.52 30.24
CA VAL A 569 -1.85 6.02 31.45
C VAL A 569 -2.56 7.19 32.11
N GLU A 570 -3.84 7.02 32.41
CA GLU A 570 -4.71 8.03 32.99
C GLU A 570 -5.38 7.53 34.27
N PHE A 571 -5.44 8.40 35.28
CA PHE A 571 -6.22 8.16 36.48
C PHE A 571 -7.65 8.68 36.32
N LEU A 572 -8.63 7.77 36.35
CA LEU A 572 -10.05 8.09 36.18
C LEU A 572 -10.72 8.49 37.50
N GLY A 573 -10.18 8.05 38.64
CA GLY A 573 -10.66 8.33 39.99
C GLY A 573 -10.56 7.14 40.94
N ALA A 574 -10.79 7.39 42.23
CA ALA A 574 -10.87 6.35 43.25
C ALA A 574 -12.18 5.54 43.13
N ARG A 575 -12.12 4.27 43.52
CA ARG A 575 -13.21 3.29 43.61
C ARG A 575 -13.06 2.52 44.92
N ASP A 576 -14.12 1.83 45.36
CA ASP A 576 -14.13 1.10 46.63
C ASP A 576 -12.99 0.05 46.76
N ALA A 577 -12.54 -0.50 45.63
CA ALA A 577 -11.45 -1.47 45.56
C ALA A 577 -10.06 -0.89 45.23
N GLY A 578 -9.94 0.44 45.04
CA GLY A 578 -8.67 1.11 44.72
C GLY A 578 -8.77 2.18 43.64
N ALA A 579 -7.68 2.42 42.90
CA ALA A 579 -7.64 3.42 41.83
C ALA A 579 -8.11 2.84 40.48
N ALA A 580 -9.04 3.51 39.80
CA ALA A 580 -9.38 3.19 38.42
C ALA A 580 -8.39 3.88 37.46
N LEU A 581 -7.66 3.07 36.70
CA LEU A 581 -6.61 3.47 35.78
C LEU A 581 -6.96 3.01 34.36
N ARG A 582 -6.77 3.89 33.37
CA ARG A 582 -6.95 3.61 31.96
C ARG A 582 -5.58 3.61 31.27
N ALA A 583 -5.25 2.54 30.58
CA ALA A 583 -4.09 2.47 29.69
C ALA A 583 -4.57 2.48 28.24
N VAL A 584 -3.87 3.23 27.39
CA VAL A 584 -4.17 3.37 25.96
C VAL A 584 -2.86 3.31 25.18
N CYS A 585 -2.79 2.48 24.14
CA CYS A 585 -1.60 2.41 23.28
C CYS A 585 -1.98 2.52 21.80
N ASP A 586 -1.07 3.06 21.00
CA ASP A 586 -1.20 3.02 19.54
C ASP A 586 -0.76 1.65 18.97
N ARG A 587 -1.00 1.46 17.67
CA ARG A 587 -0.69 0.19 17.00
C ARG A 587 0.81 -0.10 16.97
N ALA A 588 1.67 0.91 16.90
CA ALA A 588 3.12 0.73 16.87
C ALA A 588 3.65 0.27 18.23
N ALA A 589 3.09 0.79 19.33
CA ALA A 589 3.42 0.37 20.68
C ALA A 589 2.92 -1.06 20.96
N LEU A 590 1.71 -1.40 20.52
CA LEU A 590 1.19 -2.77 20.66
C LEU A 590 2.01 -3.80 19.85
N ALA A 591 2.51 -3.40 18.68
CA ALA A 591 3.40 -4.22 17.85
C ALA A 591 4.85 -4.25 18.34
N SER A 592 5.26 -3.34 19.23
CA SER A 592 6.64 -3.21 19.68
C SER A 592 7.12 -4.45 20.43
N ASN A 593 8.36 -4.83 20.17
CA ASN A 593 9.01 -5.98 20.78
C ASN A 593 9.84 -5.64 22.02
N LEU A 594 9.71 -4.45 22.61
CA LEU A 594 10.45 -4.16 23.84
C LEU A 594 10.06 -5.10 24.99
N LEU A 595 11.03 -5.52 25.78
CA LEU A 595 10.76 -6.33 26.98
C LEU A 595 10.18 -5.45 28.09
N ILE A 596 9.08 -5.90 28.70
CA ILE A 596 8.61 -5.35 29.98
C ILE A 596 8.93 -6.39 31.04
N PRO A 597 9.92 -6.13 31.90
CA PRO A 597 10.37 -7.12 32.85
C PRO A 597 9.28 -7.43 33.87
N GLU A 598 9.16 -8.71 34.19
CA GLU A 598 8.50 -9.16 35.40
C GLU A 598 9.45 -9.10 36.61
N ALA A 599 10.73 -9.35 36.37
CA ALA A 599 11.80 -9.11 37.32
C ALA A 599 13.03 -8.54 36.62
N ALA A 600 13.75 -7.66 37.32
CA ALA A 600 15.02 -7.12 36.91
C ALA A 600 16.04 -7.14 38.06
N GLU A 601 17.31 -7.38 37.73
CA GLU A 601 18.42 -7.39 38.68
C GLU A 601 19.59 -6.60 38.07
N THR A 602 20.18 -5.70 38.86
CA THR A 602 21.36 -4.93 38.47
C THR A 602 22.56 -5.39 39.28
N VAL A 603 23.68 -5.65 38.62
CA VAL A 603 24.91 -6.14 39.26
C VAL A 603 26.14 -5.38 38.76
N LEU A 604 27.13 -5.25 39.66
CA LEU A 604 28.48 -4.81 39.31
C LEU A 604 29.39 -6.02 39.13
N LEU A 605 29.93 -6.21 37.92
CA LEU A 605 30.76 -7.35 37.57
C LEU A 605 32.17 -6.91 37.19
N ALA A 606 33.19 -7.49 37.83
CA ALA A 606 34.60 -7.23 37.48
C ALA A 606 35.07 -8.16 36.34
N PRO A 607 36.06 -7.76 35.52
CA PRO A 607 36.67 -8.66 34.55
C PRO A 607 37.17 -9.95 35.22
N GLY A 608 36.88 -11.10 34.61
CA GLY A 608 37.14 -12.44 35.14
C GLY A 608 36.08 -13.00 36.09
N ALA A 609 35.18 -12.17 36.62
CA ALA A 609 34.15 -12.61 37.56
C ALA A 609 32.95 -13.27 36.85
N GLU A 610 32.36 -14.23 37.54
CA GLU A 610 31.14 -14.92 37.12
C GLU A 610 30.00 -14.65 38.11
N ARG A 611 28.78 -14.48 37.61
CA ARG A 611 27.58 -14.26 38.43
C ARG A 611 26.36 -14.90 37.82
N ARG A 612 25.50 -15.49 38.67
CA ARG A 612 24.15 -15.93 38.31
C ARG A 612 23.13 -14.89 38.76
N LEU A 613 22.20 -14.54 37.88
CA LEU A 613 21.12 -13.58 38.09
C LEU A 613 19.76 -14.22 37.83
N LEU A 614 18.69 -13.59 38.32
CA LEU A 614 17.29 -13.93 38.00
C LEU A 614 16.95 -15.41 38.26
N GLY A 615 17.47 -15.96 39.37
CA GLY A 615 17.26 -17.37 39.76
C GLY A 615 18.06 -18.38 38.92
N GLY A 616 19.15 -17.96 38.27
CA GLY A 616 20.01 -18.85 37.47
C GLY A 616 19.72 -18.85 35.97
N ARG A 617 18.78 -18.02 35.51
CA ARG A 617 18.41 -17.88 34.09
C ARG A 617 19.45 -17.13 33.26
N ALA A 618 20.25 -16.31 33.92
CA ALA A 618 21.37 -15.60 33.34
C ALA A 618 22.62 -15.87 34.17
N THR A 619 23.59 -16.59 33.62
CA THR A 619 24.94 -16.72 34.14
C THR A 619 25.87 -15.88 33.28
N LEU A 620 26.51 -14.89 33.88
CA LEU A 620 27.35 -13.91 33.20
C LEU A 620 28.79 -14.14 33.60
N LYS A 621 29.70 -14.24 32.62
CA LYS A 621 31.14 -14.20 32.87
C LYS A 621 31.75 -13.06 32.07
N LEU A 622 32.17 -12.00 32.76
CA LEU A 622 32.77 -10.84 32.12
C LEU A 622 34.23 -11.17 31.79
N SER A 623 34.65 -10.99 30.53
CA SER A 623 36.04 -11.16 30.12
C SER A 623 36.80 -9.84 30.21
N MET A 624 36.28 -8.79 29.59
CA MET A 624 36.91 -7.47 29.59
C MET A 624 35.88 -6.35 29.40
N ILE A 625 36.23 -5.16 29.85
CA ILE A 625 35.57 -3.89 29.52
C ILE A 625 36.47 -3.22 28.48
N SER A 626 35.88 -2.66 27.41
CA SER A 626 36.66 -1.96 26.40
C SER A 626 37.40 -0.76 27.01
N PRO A 627 38.55 -0.35 26.46
CA PRO A 627 39.33 0.77 27.01
C PRO A 627 38.57 2.11 27.04
N ASP A 628 37.64 2.32 26.11
CA ASP A 628 36.76 3.49 26.05
C ASP A 628 35.55 3.40 27.00
N GLY A 629 35.30 2.22 27.59
CA GLY A 629 34.17 1.97 28.47
C GLY A 629 32.82 1.82 27.76
N GLU A 630 32.79 1.90 26.43
CA GLU A 630 31.55 1.90 25.62
C GLU A 630 31.07 0.48 25.27
N ALA A 631 31.91 -0.54 25.46
CA ALA A 631 31.54 -1.93 25.24
C ALA A 631 32.13 -2.84 26.32
N LEU A 632 31.58 -4.05 26.41
CA LEU A 632 32.18 -5.12 27.20
C LEU A 632 32.15 -6.41 26.41
N ARG A 633 32.98 -7.36 26.82
CA ARG A 633 33.01 -8.70 26.23
C ARG A 633 32.68 -9.71 27.32
N LEU A 634 31.55 -10.40 27.20
CA LEU A 634 31.06 -11.35 28.21
C LEU A 634 30.61 -12.67 27.58
N ALA A 635 30.61 -13.74 28.36
CA ALA A 635 29.93 -14.99 28.02
C ALA A 635 28.59 -15.05 28.75
N LEU A 636 27.53 -15.40 28.03
CA LEU A 636 26.18 -15.61 28.56
C LEU A 636 25.89 -17.10 28.65
N ASN A 637 25.44 -17.55 29.83
CA ASN A 637 25.08 -18.93 30.15
C ASN A 637 26.17 -19.95 29.76
N GLY A 638 27.45 -19.57 29.78
CA GLY A 638 28.56 -20.46 29.38
C GLY A 638 28.81 -20.57 27.88
N GLY A 639 28.09 -19.81 27.05
CA GLY A 639 28.31 -19.73 25.60
C GLY A 639 29.54 -18.93 25.18
N ALA A 640 29.66 -18.65 23.88
CA ALA A 640 30.75 -17.87 23.31
C ALA A 640 30.82 -16.44 23.89
N LEU A 641 32.03 -15.85 23.85
CA LEU A 641 32.24 -14.46 24.23
C LEU A 641 31.59 -13.52 23.20
N ARG A 642 30.65 -12.70 23.66
CA ARG A 642 29.94 -11.69 22.87
C ARG A 642 30.38 -10.29 23.30
N THR A 643 30.52 -9.39 22.34
CA THR A 643 30.68 -7.96 22.60
C THR A 643 29.28 -7.36 22.80
N VAL A 644 29.11 -6.59 23.87
CA VAL A 644 27.88 -5.89 24.21
C VAL A 644 28.19 -4.42 24.30
N GLU A 645 27.54 -3.62 23.47
CA GLU A 645 27.68 -2.17 23.49
C GLU A 645 26.79 -1.55 24.58
N ARG A 646 27.17 -0.37 25.04
CA ARG A 646 26.47 0.35 26.09
C ARG A 646 25.07 0.74 25.63
N GLY A 647 24.08 0.44 26.47
CA GLY A 647 22.67 0.76 26.21
C GLY A 647 21.97 -0.18 25.22
N GLU A 648 22.70 -1.04 24.50
CA GLU A 648 22.09 -2.01 23.61
C GLU A 648 21.66 -3.28 24.38
N PRO A 649 20.36 -3.62 24.37
CA PRO A 649 19.89 -4.83 25.04
C PRO A 649 20.29 -6.07 24.24
N VAL A 650 20.85 -7.05 24.94
CA VAL A 650 21.23 -8.35 24.38
C VAL A 650 20.31 -9.42 24.92
N SER A 651 19.66 -10.15 24.01
CA SER A 651 18.78 -11.25 24.38
C SER A 651 19.57 -12.41 25.01
N ILE A 652 19.04 -12.93 26.11
CA ILE A 652 19.56 -14.09 26.84
C ILE A 652 18.71 -15.31 26.47
N PRO A 653 19.33 -16.46 26.11
CA PRO A 653 18.58 -17.67 25.81
C PRO A 653 18.01 -18.29 27.10
N THR A 654 16.68 -18.32 27.25
CA THR A 654 15.99 -18.81 28.46
C THR A 654 15.05 -20.00 28.24
N GLY A 655 15.03 -20.57 27.04
CA GLY A 655 14.15 -21.68 26.68
C GLY A 655 12.70 -21.26 26.44
N ALA A 656 12.04 -20.61 27.40
CA ALA A 656 10.75 -19.96 27.18
C ALA A 656 10.79 -18.49 27.65
N GLY A 657 9.88 -17.67 27.12
CA GLY A 657 9.84 -16.24 27.37
C GLY A 657 11.05 -15.48 26.83
N ARG A 658 11.27 -14.28 27.36
CA ARG A 658 12.33 -13.37 26.95
C ARG A 658 13.06 -12.81 28.14
N CYS A 659 14.39 -12.84 28.07
CA CYS A 659 15.25 -12.09 28.95
C CYS A 659 16.24 -11.26 28.15
N GLU A 660 16.58 -10.11 28.68
CA GLU A 660 17.49 -9.15 28.07
C GLU A 660 18.52 -8.68 29.10
N LEU A 661 19.71 -8.36 28.61
CA LEU A 661 20.81 -7.81 29.37
C LEU A 661 21.22 -6.48 28.76
N ALA A 662 21.29 -5.44 29.57
CA ALA A 662 21.76 -4.13 29.16
C ALA A 662 23.01 -3.75 29.96
N TYR A 663 24.07 -3.36 29.26
CA TYR A 663 25.25 -2.75 29.86
C TYR A 663 24.99 -1.25 30.08
N LEU A 664 24.98 -0.81 31.34
CA LEU A 664 24.66 0.57 31.71
C LEU A 664 25.88 1.51 31.64
N GLY A 665 27.07 0.93 31.77
CA GLY A 665 28.35 1.64 31.74
C GLY A 665 29.33 1.16 32.82
N PRO A 666 30.55 1.69 32.82
CA PRO A 666 31.56 1.34 33.80
C PRO A 666 31.32 2.09 35.11
N GLU A 667 31.46 1.40 36.23
CA GLU A 667 31.45 1.98 37.58
C GLU A 667 32.77 1.59 38.28
N GLY A 668 33.75 2.49 38.16
CA GLY A 668 35.14 2.18 38.51
C GLY A 668 35.72 1.10 37.59
N GLY A 669 36.37 0.08 38.17
CA GLY A 669 36.92 -1.06 37.42
C GLY A 669 35.92 -2.20 37.14
N ARG A 670 34.62 -1.94 37.26
CA ARG A 670 33.53 -2.93 37.12
C ARG A 670 32.52 -2.46 36.09
N ALA A 671 31.83 -3.40 35.45
CA ALA A 671 30.72 -3.12 34.56
C ALA A 671 29.40 -3.15 35.34
N SER A 672 28.57 -2.13 35.19
CA SER A 672 27.18 -2.12 35.69
C SER A 672 26.26 -2.74 34.64
N ILE A 673 25.65 -3.86 34.99
CA ILE A 673 24.87 -4.69 34.07
C ILE A 673 23.48 -4.90 34.67
N ARG A 674 22.43 -4.60 33.90
CA ARG A 674 21.03 -4.90 34.25
C ARG A 674 20.57 -6.10 33.44
N ALA A 675 20.10 -7.14 34.10
CA ALA A 675 19.38 -8.24 33.48
C ALA A 675 17.88 -8.13 33.82
N ALA A 676 17.03 -8.47 32.86
CA ALA A 676 15.57 -8.41 32.99
C ALA A 676 14.92 -9.60 32.28
N CYS A 677 13.83 -10.14 32.83
CA CYS A 677 13.08 -11.26 32.27
C CYS A 677 11.58 -11.00 32.32
N ASP A 678 10.81 -11.47 31.33
CA ASP A 678 9.35 -11.55 31.41
C ASP A 678 8.88 -12.71 32.30
N ALA A 679 7.57 -12.75 32.56
CA ALA A 679 6.96 -13.77 33.42
C ALA A 679 7.15 -15.19 32.87
N ALA A 680 6.97 -15.38 31.56
CA ALA A 680 7.12 -16.69 30.92
C ALA A 680 8.55 -17.25 31.07
N ALA A 681 9.57 -16.39 30.99
CA ALA A 681 10.94 -16.80 31.26
C ALA A 681 11.17 -17.12 32.74
N LEU A 682 10.52 -16.38 33.65
CA LEU A 682 10.60 -16.60 35.10
C LEU A 682 9.83 -17.82 35.61
N GLU A 683 8.89 -18.36 34.83
CA GLU A 683 8.20 -19.61 35.15
C GLU A 683 8.93 -20.84 34.60
N ALA A 684 9.73 -20.66 33.54
CA ALA A 684 10.45 -21.76 32.90
C ALA A 684 11.70 -22.22 33.66
N ASP A 685 12.05 -23.49 33.46
CA ASP A 685 13.29 -24.07 33.99
C ASP A 685 14.54 -23.36 33.41
N PRO A 686 15.55 -23.07 34.25
CA PRO A 686 16.79 -22.43 33.82
C PRO A 686 17.43 -23.18 32.65
N PHE A 687 17.68 -22.47 31.55
CA PHE A 687 18.39 -23.02 30.40
C PHE A 687 19.89 -22.77 30.54
N VAL A 688 20.67 -23.85 30.60
CA VAL A 688 22.15 -23.79 30.65
C VAL A 688 22.69 -24.49 29.39
N PRO A 689 23.11 -23.74 28.36
CA PRO A 689 23.73 -24.31 27.19
C PRO A 689 25.12 -24.87 27.53
N VAL A 690 25.41 -26.06 27.01
CA VAL A 690 26.72 -26.71 27.11
C VAL A 690 27.53 -26.57 25.82
N ALA A 691 26.87 -26.24 24.71
CA ALA A 691 27.51 -26.00 23.42
C ALA A 691 26.74 -24.94 22.62
N THR A 692 27.48 -24.15 21.84
CA THR A 692 26.96 -23.11 20.95
C THR A 692 27.65 -23.22 19.59
N GLU A 693 26.89 -23.14 18.49
CA GLU A 693 27.41 -23.17 17.13
C GLU A 693 26.62 -22.22 16.22
N THR A 694 27.26 -21.64 15.21
CA THR A 694 26.64 -20.69 14.29
C THR A 694 26.69 -21.20 12.86
N ALA A 695 25.56 -21.11 12.15
CA ALA A 695 25.44 -21.40 10.73
C ALA A 695 25.05 -20.14 9.95
N SER A 696 25.49 -20.06 8.70
CA SER A 696 25.02 -19.06 7.74
C SER A 696 24.00 -19.71 6.79
N LEU A 697 22.79 -19.18 6.74
CA LEU A 697 21.66 -19.73 5.98
C LEU A 697 21.20 -18.73 4.91
N SER A 698 21.14 -19.18 3.66
CA SER A 698 20.52 -18.42 2.57
C SER A 698 19.13 -18.96 2.27
N THR A 699 18.25 -18.15 1.68
CA THR A 699 16.89 -18.58 1.30
C THR A 699 16.94 -19.79 0.37
N GLY A 700 16.27 -20.89 0.74
CA GLY A 700 16.31 -22.19 0.07
C GLY A 700 17.53 -23.06 0.43
N GLY A 701 18.45 -22.56 1.25
CA GLY A 701 19.63 -23.27 1.71
C GLY A 701 19.38 -24.11 2.97
N THR A 702 20.19 -25.17 3.11
CA THR A 702 20.23 -26.03 4.29
C THR A 702 21.58 -25.91 4.99
N ALA A 703 21.57 -25.98 6.32
CA ALA A 703 22.77 -26.10 7.15
C ALA A 703 22.55 -27.17 8.21
N THR A 704 23.62 -27.71 8.77
CA THR A 704 23.57 -28.65 9.89
C THR A 704 24.48 -28.15 10.99
N LEU A 705 23.96 -28.03 12.20
CA LEU A 705 24.75 -27.70 13.39
C LEU A 705 25.02 -28.96 14.22
N PHE A 706 26.03 -28.90 15.07
CA PHE A 706 26.44 -29.93 16.03
C PHE A 706 26.68 -31.30 15.39
N GLY A 707 27.39 -31.29 14.25
CA GLY A 707 27.74 -32.52 13.53
C GLY A 707 26.53 -33.26 12.96
N GLY A 708 25.49 -32.55 12.51
CA GLY A 708 24.31 -33.15 11.85
C GLY A 708 23.08 -33.29 12.74
N ARG A 709 23.19 -33.07 14.05
CA ARG A 709 22.09 -33.26 15.00
C ARG A 709 20.98 -32.22 14.89
N LEU A 710 21.29 -31.04 14.35
CA LEU A 710 20.33 -29.98 14.18
C LEU A 710 20.32 -29.51 12.72
N PRO A 711 19.54 -30.17 11.84
CA PRO A 711 19.32 -29.71 10.49
C PRO A 711 18.51 -28.41 10.51
N LEU A 712 18.91 -27.43 9.72
CA LEU A 712 18.21 -26.17 9.53
C LEU A 712 17.97 -25.95 8.04
N ALA A 713 16.74 -25.65 7.63
CA ALA A 713 16.42 -25.32 6.25
C ALA A 713 15.70 -23.98 6.19
N ALA A 714 16.32 -22.97 5.57
CA ALA A 714 15.74 -21.65 5.44
C ALA A 714 14.76 -21.61 4.27
N SER A 715 13.50 -21.23 4.54
CA SER A 715 12.46 -21.09 3.51
C SER A 715 12.35 -19.67 3.00
N MET A 716 12.38 -18.68 3.91
CA MET A 716 12.16 -17.27 3.56
C MET A 716 12.88 -16.37 4.56
N LEU A 717 13.66 -15.41 4.04
CA LEU A 717 14.20 -14.30 4.82
C LEU A 717 13.34 -13.07 4.57
N SER A 718 12.91 -12.38 5.63
CA SER A 718 12.13 -11.15 5.50
C SER A 718 12.92 -10.06 4.76
N PRO A 719 12.26 -9.14 4.03
CA PRO A 719 12.94 -8.08 3.28
C PRO A 719 13.77 -7.13 4.14
N ASP A 720 13.45 -6.98 5.42
CA ASP A 720 14.20 -6.21 6.41
C ASP A 720 15.34 -7.02 7.06
N GLY A 721 15.36 -8.34 6.90
CA GLY A 721 16.34 -9.23 7.55
C GLY A 721 16.11 -9.43 9.05
N GLU A 722 14.93 -9.04 9.55
CA GLU A 722 14.52 -9.16 10.95
C GLU A 722 13.86 -10.50 11.27
N ALA A 723 13.46 -11.29 10.28
CA ALA A 723 12.82 -12.58 10.49
C ALA A 723 13.24 -13.63 9.44
N LEU A 724 13.43 -14.86 9.90
CA LEU A 724 13.76 -16.01 9.08
C LEU A 724 12.71 -17.10 9.30
N ARG A 725 11.98 -17.49 8.26
CA ARG A 725 11.20 -18.73 8.30
C ARG A 725 12.13 -19.90 8.02
N LEU A 726 12.25 -20.82 8.97
CA LEU A 726 13.07 -22.01 8.82
C LEU A 726 12.35 -23.27 9.30
N LYS A 727 12.70 -24.40 8.68
CA LYS A 727 12.40 -25.73 9.21
C LYS A 727 13.57 -26.14 10.09
N VAL A 728 13.28 -26.56 11.32
CA VAL A 728 14.28 -27.08 12.25
C VAL A 728 14.06 -28.57 12.38
N ALA A 729 15.09 -29.35 12.08
CA ALA A 729 15.00 -30.80 11.90
C ALA A 729 13.81 -31.16 10.99
N GLN A 730 13.02 -32.16 11.39
CA GLN A 730 11.80 -32.58 10.70
C GLN A 730 10.54 -31.85 11.20
N GLY A 731 10.70 -30.83 12.06
CA GLY A 731 9.58 -30.08 12.63
C GLY A 731 8.81 -29.22 11.63
N PRO A 732 7.71 -28.58 12.08
CA PRO A 732 6.96 -27.65 11.25
C PRO A 732 7.82 -26.43 10.87
N LEU A 733 7.39 -25.71 9.83
CA LEU A 733 8.01 -24.45 9.45
C LEU A 733 7.75 -23.40 10.55
N MET A 734 8.81 -22.89 11.16
CA MET A 734 8.77 -21.91 12.25
C MET A 734 9.36 -20.57 11.80
N THR A 735 9.02 -19.49 12.51
CA THR A 735 9.57 -18.16 12.28
C THR A 735 10.51 -17.81 13.41
N LEU A 736 11.76 -17.51 13.08
CA LEU A 736 12.78 -16.99 13.99
C LEU A 736 12.93 -15.49 13.74
N GLU A 737 12.53 -14.67 14.71
CA GLU A 737 12.58 -13.21 14.62
C GLU A 737 13.77 -12.67 15.42
N ARG A 738 14.32 -11.52 15.01
CA ARG A 738 15.38 -10.84 15.74
C ARG A 738 14.89 -10.50 17.15
N ALA A 739 15.74 -10.72 18.15
CA ALA A 739 15.43 -10.60 19.58
C ALA A 739 14.34 -11.55 20.14
N ARG A 740 13.82 -12.49 19.34
CA ARG A 740 12.90 -13.55 19.80
C ARG A 740 13.53 -14.92 19.58
N PRO A 741 14.24 -15.45 20.59
CA PRO A 741 14.81 -16.79 20.50
C PRO A 741 13.71 -17.84 20.28
N LEU A 742 14.00 -18.83 19.45
CA LEU A 742 13.12 -19.98 19.20
C LEU A 742 13.66 -21.20 19.94
N SER A 743 12.92 -21.74 20.91
CA SER A 743 13.30 -23.00 21.54
C SER A 743 12.71 -24.19 20.81
N VAL A 744 13.54 -25.20 20.59
CA VAL A 744 13.23 -26.44 19.88
C VAL A 744 13.67 -27.62 20.72
N ALA A 745 12.82 -28.63 20.83
CA ALA A 745 13.18 -29.89 21.45
C ALA A 745 14.17 -30.65 20.54
N VAL A 746 15.27 -31.12 21.11
CA VAL A 746 16.29 -31.92 20.40
C VAL A 746 16.71 -33.02 21.37
N GLY A 747 16.71 -34.29 20.95
CA GLY A 747 17.04 -35.39 21.86
C GLY A 747 16.12 -35.42 23.10
N GLN A 748 16.70 -35.49 24.29
CA GLN A 748 15.97 -35.38 25.57
C GLN A 748 15.95 -33.95 26.15
N GLY A 749 16.55 -32.98 25.45
CA GLY A 749 16.70 -31.62 25.92
C GLY A 749 16.16 -30.60 24.93
N LYS A 750 16.72 -29.39 24.99
CA LYS A 750 16.31 -28.29 24.13
C LYS A 750 17.50 -27.53 23.57
N CYS A 751 17.32 -27.02 22.35
CA CYS A 751 18.17 -26.02 21.76
C CYS A 751 17.39 -24.70 21.64
N VAL A 752 18.10 -23.59 21.76
CA VAL A 752 17.59 -22.24 21.56
C VAL A 752 18.29 -21.65 20.35
N LEU A 753 17.51 -21.28 19.35
CA LEU A 753 17.95 -20.65 18.12
C LEU A 753 17.78 -19.14 18.22
N THR A 754 18.79 -18.39 17.81
CA THR A 754 18.78 -16.92 17.74
C THR A 754 19.24 -16.45 16.38
N LEU A 755 18.57 -15.43 15.83
CA LEU A 755 18.99 -14.77 14.60
C LEU A 755 20.18 -13.86 14.92
N ALA A 756 21.37 -14.25 14.46
CA ALA A 756 22.58 -13.47 14.60
C ALA A 756 22.63 -12.35 13.54
N PRO A 757 23.33 -11.24 13.79
CA PRO A 757 23.56 -10.21 12.79
C PRO A 757 24.18 -10.83 11.53
N ALA A 758 23.57 -10.59 10.38
CA ALA A 758 24.03 -11.14 9.10
C ALA A 758 25.42 -10.59 8.75
N PRO A 759 26.44 -11.43 8.53
CA PRO A 759 27.62 -10.97 7.82
C PRO A 759 27.22 -10.68 6.36
N ASP A 760 27.59 -9.50 5.84
CA ASP A 760 27.44 -9.21 4.41
C ASP A 760 28.40 -10.10 3.60
N VAL A 761 27.95 -11.29 3.23
CA VAL A 761 28.74 -12.21 2.40
C VAL A 761 28.51 -11.89 0.92
N ARG A 762 29.50 -11.24 0.29
CA ARG A 762 29.52 -11.08 -1.18
C ARG A 762 29.92 -12.41 -1.82
N VAL A 763 29.00 -13.03 -2.56
CA VAL A 763 29.28 -14.23 -3.35
C VAL A 763 29.16 -13.90 -4.84
N ALA A 764 30.27 -14.00 -5.57
CA ALA A 764 30.34 -13.98 -7.03
C ALA A 764 29.52 -12.86 -7.73
N GLY A 765 29.67 -11.60 -7.28
CA GLY A 765 29.06 -10.45 -7.95
C GLY A 765 27.57 -10.22 -7.64
N SER A 766 26.94 -11.05 -6.80
CA SER A 766 25.60 -10.81 -6.26
C SER A 766 25.67 -10.67 -4.73
N THR A 767 25.09 -9.60 -4.19
CA THR A 767 24.84 -9.46 -2.75
C THR A 767 23.61 -10.31 -2.39
N ARG A 768 23.81 -11.60 -2.12
CA ARG A 768 22.78 -12.42 -1.47
C ARG A 768 22.84 -12.16 0.03
N ARG A 769 21.72 -11.71 0.62
CA ARG A 769 21.59 -11.65 2.07
C ARG A 769 21.58 -13.07 2.62
N VAL A 770 22.46 -13.33 3.58
CA VAL A 770 22.58 -14.59 4.30
C VAL A 770 22.25 -14.30 5.77
N ALA A 771 21.36 -15.07 6.37
CA ALA A 771 21.03 -14.94 7.78
C ALA A 771 22.01 -15.77 8.61
N GLY A 772 22.60 -15.17 9.64
CA GLY A 772 23.32 -15.91 10.67
C GLY A 772 22.31 -16.53 11.64
N VAL A 773 22.41 -17.83 11.91
CA VAL A 773 21.64 -18.50 12.96
C VAL A 773 22.61 -19.11 13.96
N GLU A 774 22.52 -18.66 15.20
CA GLU A 774 23.24 -19.23 16.34
C GLU A 774 22.32 -20.19 17.07
N ALA A 775 22.79 -21.40 17.36
CA ALA A 775 22.10 -22.37 18.20
C ALA A 775 22.90 -22.59 19.48
N ALA A 776 22.20 -22.61 20.60
CA ALA A 776 22.72 -22.98 21.91
C ALA A 776 21.94 -24.19 22.42
N CYS A 777 22.59 -25.26 22.86
CA CYS A 777 21.92 -26.50 23.28
C CYS A 777 22.33 -26.92 24.69
N ASP A 778 21.38 -27.42 25.48
CA ASP A 778 21.68 -28.01 26.79
C ASP A 778 22.26 -29.44 26.68
N ALA A 779 22.64 -30.03 27.81
CA ALA A 779 23.20 -31.39 27.84
C ALA A 779 22.22 -32.46 27.34
N GLY A 780 20.92 -32.27 27.60
CA GLY A 780 19.85 -33.16 27.18
C GLY A 780 19.75 -33.27 25.65
N ALA A 781 20.07 -32.20 24.94
CA ALA A 781 20.08 -32.18 23.47
C ALA A 781 21.11 -33.13 22.84
N PHE A 782 22.17 -33.47 23.57
CA PHE A 782 23.18 -34.42 23.13
C PHE A 782 22.87 -35.87 23.53
N THR A 783 21.86 -36.07 24.37
CA THR A 783 21.33 -37.39 24.73
C THR A 783 20.21 -37.77 23.76
N ARG A 784 20.29 -38.96 23.15
CA ARG A 784 19.28 -39.41 22.17
C ARG A 784 17.92 -39.59 22.87
N ALA A 785 16.84 -39.14 22.22
CA ALA A 785 15.49 -39.39 22.71
C ALA A 785 15.19 -40.90 22.75
N PRO A 786 14.42 -41.41 23.72
CA PRO A 786 13.92 -42.77 23.68
C PRO A 786 12.99 -42.97 22.47
N LEU A 787 13.07 -44.13 21.80
CA LEU A 787 12.28 -44.43 20.60
C LEU A 787 10.79 -44.63 20.89
N THR A 788 10.39 -44.78 22.16
CA THR A 788 9.05 -45.18 22.61
C THR A 788 7.94 -44.17 22.31
N THR A 789 8.25 -43.04 21.67
CA THR A 789 7.27 -42.03 21.21
C THR A 789 7.60 -41.46 19.83
N ALA A 790 8.55 -42.07 19.10
CA ALA A 790 9.07 -41.49 17.86
C ALA A 790 8.16 -41.81 16.67
N ARG A 791 7.64 -40.78 16.00
CA ARG A 791 6.88 -40.90 14.75
C ARG A 791 7.41 -39.92 13.72
N GLU A 792 7.72 -40.38 12.53
CA GLU A 792 8.27 -39.56 11.45
C GLU A 792 7.58 -39.88 10.11
N THR A 793 7.07 -38.85 9.44
CA THR A 793 6.53 -38.95 8.08
C THR A 793 7.49 -38.30 7.10
N ILE A 794 7.92 -39.05 6.09
CA ILE A 794 8.89 -38.62 5.10
C ILE A 794 8.44 -38.89 3.67
N GLU A 795 8.85 -38.03 2.75
CA GLU A 795 8.69 -38.24 1.31
C GLU A 795 9.99 -38.82 0.76
N LEU A 796 9.91 -40.03 0.21
CA LEU A 796 11.02 -40.74 -0.40
C LEU A 796 11.06 -40.46 -1.90
N GLY A 797 12.25 -40.17 -2.41
CA GLY A 797 12.53 -40.14 -3.84
C GLY A 797 13.20 -41.42 -4.31
N TYR A 798 12.91 -41.84 -5.54
CA TYR A 798 13.49 -43.06 -6.13
C TYR A 798 15.02 -43.08 -6.04
N GLY A 799 15.56 -44.18 -5.50
CA GLY A 799 17.00 -44.45 -5.38
C GLY A 799 17.76 -43.56 -4.40
N ARG A 800 17.09 -42.73 -3.58
CA ARG A 800 17.74 -41.85 -2.60
C ARG A 800 17.61 -42.41 -1.19
N PRO A 801 18.73 -42.85 -0.56
CA PRO A 801 18.72 -43.26 0.84
C PRO A 801 18.35 -42.07 1.72
N THR A 802 17.30 -42.22 2.52
CA THR A 802 16.77 -41.18 3.39
C THR A 802 16.84 -41.67 4.84
N PRO A 803 17.67 -41.03 5.70
CA PRO A 803 17.73 -41.38 7.11
C PRO A 803 16.45 -40.93 7.82
N VAL A 804 15.94 -41.78 8.72
CA VAL A 804 14.80 -41.52 9.62
C VAL A 804 15.15 -41.89 11.06
N LEU A 805 14.36 -41.40 12.01
CA LEU A 805 14.52 -41.60 13.45
C LEU A 805 15.92 -41.19 13.93
N ASP A 806 16.33 -39.96 13.63
CA ASP A 806 17.67 -39.43 13.90
C ASP A 806 18.81 -40.28 13.28
N GLY A 807 18.53 -40.95 12.15
CA GLY A 807 19.50 -41.76 11.40
C GLY A 807 19.66 -43.20 11.90
N ARG A 808 18.78 -43.69 12.77
CA ARG A 808 18.79 -45.08 13.24
C ARG A 808 18.25 -46.07 12.19
N LEU A 809 17.46 -45.58 11.24
CA LEU A 809 16.94 -46.36 10.12
C LEU A 809 17.17 -45.56 8.82
N THR A 810 17.48 -46.25 7.73
CA THR A 810 17.61 -45.63 6.40
C THR A 810 16.62 -46.30 5.47
N LEU A 811 15.79 -45.49 4.81
CA LEU A 811 14.77 -45.93 3.86
C LEU A 811 15.17 -45.52 2.45
N THR A 812 15.21 -46.47 1.51
CA THR A 812 15.44 -46.17 0.08
C THR A 812 14.28 -46.67 -0.76
N LEU A 813 13.62 -45.77 -1.47
CA LEU A 813 12.56 -46.15 -2.41
C LEU A 813 13.17 -46.81 -3.65
N SER A 814 12.85 -48.08 -3.86
CA SER A 814 13.33 -48.87 -5.01
C SER A 814 12.29 -49.01 -6.11
N MET A 815 10.99 -48.92 -5.81
CA MET A 815 9.92 -49.10 -6.79
C MET A 815 8.61 -48.54 -6.26
N ILE A 816 7.78 -47.98 -7.14
CA ILE A 816 6.37 -47.70 -6.90
C ILE A 816 5.57 -48.65 -7.80
N ALA A 817 4.60 -49.37 -7.23
CA ALA A 817 3.75 -50.26 -8.01
C ALA A 817 2.96 -49.45 -9.05
N PRO A 818 2.68 -50.00 -10.25
CA PRO A 818 1.99 -49.26 -11.32
C PRO A 818 0.62 -48.72 -10.92
N ARG A 819 -0.06 -49.38 -9.99
CA ARG A 819 -1.37 -48.96 -9.45
C ARG A 819 -1.27 -47.90 -8.35
N GLY A 820 -0.06 -47.60 -7.86
CA GLY A 820 0.17 -46.64 -6.78
C GLY A 820 -0.27 -47.12 -5.39
N ASP A 821 -0.62 -48.40 -5.26
CA ASP A 821 -1.13 -49.06 -4.07
C ASP A 821 -0.04 -49.74 -3.21
N ALA A 822 1.18 -49.88 -3.73
CA ALA A 822 2.31 -50.42 -2.99
C ALA A 822 3.64 -49.79 -3.41
N ILE A 823 4.62 -49.83 -2.52
CA ILE A 823 5.98 -49.40 -2.79
C ILE A 823 6.99 -50.45 -2.31
N ARG A 824 8.18 -50.48 -2.93
CA ARG A 824 9.28 -51.33 -2.50
C ARG A 824 10.37 -50.48 -1.86
N LEU A 825 10.67 -50.77 -0.60
CA LEU A 825 11.63 -50.04 0.22
C LEU A 825 12.82 -50.94 0.54
N ASP A 826 14.03 -50.42 0.42
CA ASP A 826 15.20 -51.01 1.07
C ASP A 826 15.33 -50.41 2.47
N LEU A 827 15.37 -51.28 3.48
CA LEU A 827 15.53 -50.95 4.90
C LEU A 827 16.98 -51.14 5.37
N GLY A 828 17.94 -51.33 4.46
CA GLY A 828 19.34 -51.65 4.74
C GLY A 828 19.59 -53.14 5.04
N ALA A 829 18.58 -53.85 5.55
CA ALA A 829 18.59 -55.31 5.72
C ALA A 829 17.99 -56.08 4.51
N GLY A 830 17.53 -55.37 3.48
CA GLY A 830 16.93 -55.94 2.28
C GLY A 830 15.66 -55.22 1.81
N LEU A 831 15.23 -55.57 0.59
CA LEU A 831 14.04 -55.01 -0.04
C LEU A 831 12.75 -55.62 0.53
N ARG A 832 11.84 -54.77 0.98
CA ARG A 832 10.49 -55.12 1.47
C ARG A 832 9.43 -54.37 0.68
N THR A 833 8.27 -54.98 0.50
CA THR A 833 7.09 -54.33 -0.09
C THR A 833 6.23 -53.77 1.04
N LEU A 834 5.73 -52.55 0.85
CA LEU A 834 4.83 -51.86 1.76
C LEU A 834 3.56 -51.49 0.99
N GLU A 835 2.46 -52.11 1.34
CA GLU A 835 1.15 -51.92 0.70
C GLU A 835 0.34 -50.85 1.42
N ALA A 836 -0.56 -50.18 0.69
CA ALA A 836 -1.41 -49.14 1.24
C ALA A 836 -2.37 -49.74 2.28
N GLY A 837 -2.29 -49.25 3.52
CA GLY A 837 -3.11 -49.75 4.63
C GLY A 837 -2.49 -50.91 5.41
N GLU A 838 -1.38 -51.50 4.95
CA GLU A 838 -0.68 -52.58 5.66
C GLU A 838 0.65 -52.09 6.24
N PRO A 839 0.73 -51.81 7.55
CA PRO A 839 1.98 -51.41 8.17
C PRO A 839 2.97 -52.57 8.22
N LEU A 840 4.21 -52.31 7.83
CA LEU A 840 5.34 -53.23 7.95
C LEU A 840 6.02 -53.06 9.31
N ALA A 841 6.13 -54.13 10.08
CA ALA A 841 6.91 -54.14 11.31
C ALA A 841 8.41 -53.98 11.02
N VAL A 842 9.07 -53.06 11.75
CA VAL A 842 10.51 -52.79 11.64
C VAL A 842 11.06 -52.62 13.05
N THR A 843 12.13 -53.35 13.38
CA THR A 843 12.83 -53.18 14.66
C THR A 843 13.97 -52.17 14.49
N VAL A 844 14.00 -51.13 15.34
CA VAL A 844 15.02 -50.08 15.31
C VAL A 844 15.62 -49.96 16.70
N ASP A 845 16.93 -50.18 16.85
CA ASP A 845 17.63 -50.22 18.14
C ASP A 845 16.91 -51.05 19.25
N GLY A 846 16.26 -52.15 18.86
CA GLY A 846 15.52 -53.02 19.79
C GLY A 846 14.11 -52.55 20.17
N ALA A 847 13.63 -51.43 19.63
CA ALA A 847 12.23 -51.01 19.74
C ALA A 847 11.42 -51.48 18.52
N ASP A 848 10.18 -51.90 18.76
CA ASP A 848 9.24 -52.28 17.71
C ASP A 848 8.58 -51.04 17.10
N CYS A 849 8.81 -50.82 15.81
CA CYS A 849 8.24 -49.74 15.03
C CYS A 849 7.39 -50.30 13.87
N ALA A 850 6.55 -49.45 13.29
CA ALA A 850 5.74 -49.75 12.13
C ALA A 850 6.00 -48.71 11.02
N ALA A 851 6.41 -49.15 9.84
CA ALA A 851 6.45 -48.33 8.64
C ALA A 851 5.12 -48.49 7.88
N SER A 852 4.47 -47.40 7.49
CA SER A 852 3.18 -47.40 6.78
C SER A 852 3.25 -46.50 5.55
N PHE A 853 2.66 -46.97 4.45
CA PHE A 853 2.61 -46.22 3.20
C PHE A 853 1.41 -45.26 3.24
N ALA A 854 1.69 -43.96 3.26
CA ALA A 854 0.67 -42.92 3.37
C ALA A 854 0.08 -42.48 2.01
N GLY A 855 0.76 -42.83 0.91
CA GLY A 855 0.32 -42.57 -0.45
C GLY A 855 1.40 -41.97 -1.35
N ILE A 856 1.05 -41.81 -2.62
CA ILE A 856 1.77 -41.05 -3.62
C ILE A 856 1.05 -39.70 -3.78
N GLY A 857 1.77 -38.57 -3.69
CA GLY A 857 1.16 -37.25 -3.92
C GLY A 857 0.51 -37.14 -5.31
N ALA A 858 -0.24 -36.07 -5.58
CA ALA A 858 -0.96 -35.91 -6.86
C ALA A 858 -0.07 -36.07 -8.11
N ASP A 859 1.21 -35.70 -8.02
CA ASP A 859 2.23 -35.86 -9.07
C ASP A 859 3.23 -37.01 -8.77
N GLY A 860 3.02 -37.77 -7.69
CA GLY A 860 4.01 -38.66 -7.07
C GLY A 860 4.45 -39.83 -7.94
N ALA A 861 3.54 -40.45 -8.69
CA ALA A 861 3.88 -41.54 -9.60
C ALA A 861 4.75 -41.06 -10.79
N ALA A 862 4.44 -39.89 -11.36
CA ALA A 862 5.22 -39.30 -12.43
C ALA A 862 6.56 -38.72 -11.96
N ALA A 863 6.62 -38.24 -10.71
CA ALA A 863 7.81 -37.68 -10.08
C ALA A 863 8.71 -38.72 -9.38
N GLY A 864 8.28 -40.00 -9.30
CA GLY A 864 9.01 -41.07 -8.62
C GLY A 864 9.12 -40.86 -7.11
N ARG A 865 8.06 -40.39 -6.46
CA ARG A 865 8.03 -40.06 -5.03
C ARG A 865 6.88 -40.73 -4.29
N ALA A 866 7.14 -41.13 -3.04
CA ALA A 866 6.16 -41.80 -2.17
C ALA A 866 6.29 -41.32 -0.71
N THR A 867 5.17 -41.23 0.02
CA THR A 867 5.16 -40.81 1.42
C THR A 867 5.07 -42.02 2.35
N VAL A 868 5.98 -42.11 3.31
CA VAL A 868 6.07 -43.20 4.30
C VAL A 868 6.07 -42.61 5.70
N THR A 869 5.33 -43.24 6.62
CA THR A 869 5.32 -42.90 8.05
C THR A 869 5.91 -44.04 8.85
N VAL A 870 6.93 -43.77 9.66
CA VAL A 870 7.50 -44.72 10.63
C VAL A 870 7.05 -44.32 12.03
N ASP A 871 6.44 -45.23 12.78
CA ASP A 871 5.90 -44.98 14.12
C ASP A 871 6.41 -46.04 15.11
N CYS A 872 7.11 -45.60 16.16
CA CYS A 872 7.63 -46.41 17.26
C CYS A 872 6.92 -46.09 18.60
N GLY A 873 5.90 -45.22 18.57
CA GLY A 873 5.22 -44.68 19.74
C GLY A 873 3.99 -45.47 20.21
N GLY A 874 3.52 -46.40 19.38
CA GLY A 874 2.53 -47.40 19.77
C GLY A 874 3.18 -48.77 19.72
N SER A 875 2.97 -49.58 20.77
CA SER A 875 3.03 -51.04 20.61
C SER A 875 2.29 -51.37 19.33
N ALA A 876 2.98 -51.91 18.32
CA ALA A 876 2.47 -52.17 16.98
C ALA A 876 0.97 -52.49 17.03
N ALA A 877 0.14 -51.49 16.76
CA ALA A 877 -1.30 -51.62 16.87
C ALA A 877 -1.75 -52.43 15.66
N GLY A 878 -1.79 -53.75 15.87
CA GLY A 878 -2.60 -54.71 15.13
C GLY A 878 -2.37 -54.75 13.63
N ALA A 879 -1.40 -55.54 13.19
CA ALA A 879 -1.76 -56.45 12.10
C ALA A 879 -3.00 -57.23 12.56
N ALA A 880 -4.01 -57.37 11.71
CA ALA A 880 -5.10 -58.28 11.98
C ALA A 880 -4.48 -59.68 12.12
N GLY A 881 -4.37 -60.16 13.35
CA GLY A 881 -3.69 -61.42 13.63
C GLY A 881 -4.69 -62.51 13.34
N THR A 882 -4.43 -63.35 12.34
CA THR A 882 -5.12 -64.64 12.26
C THR A 882 -4.26 -65.65 13.02
N GLU A 883 -4.78 -66.18 14.12
CA GLU A 883 -4.16 -67.30 14.82
C GLU A 883 -5.04 -68.54 14.69
N GLU A 884 -4.42 -69.67 14.41
CA GLU A 884 -5.08 -70.97 14.37
C GLU A 884 -4.57 -71.86 15.48
N VAL A 885 -5.47 -72.67 16.04
CA VAL A 885 -5.12 -73.67 17.03
C VAL A 885 -5.85 -74.98 16.79
N VAL A 886 -5.18 -76.07 17.14
CA VAL A 886 -5.74 -77.43 17.12
C VAL A 886 -5.86 -77.91 18.55
N LEU A 887 -7.08 -78.19 18.98
CA LEU A 887 -7.42 -78.57 20.35
C LEU A 887 -8.00 -79.98 20.40
N GLY A 888 -7.50 -80.81 21.31
CA GLY A 888 -8.13 -82.06 21.72
C GLY A 888 -9.23 -81.83 22.77
N TRP A 889 -10.04 -82.85 23.03
CA TRP A 889 -11.10 -82.78 24.04
C TRP A 889 -10.55 -82.46 25.44
N GLY A 890 -11.12 -81.43 26.09
CA GLY A 890 -10.69 -80.94 27.41
C GLY A 890 -9.47 -80.02 27.38
N GLU A 891 -8.79 -79.87 26.23
CA GLU A 891 -7.63 -79.00 26.10
C GLU A 891 -8.04 -77.52 26.08
N THR A 892 -7.19 -76.69 26.69
CA THR A 892 -7.28 -75.23 26.63
C THR A 892 -6.06 -74.70 25.91
N ALA A 893 -6.26 -73.81 24.95
CA ALA A 893 -5.19 -73.03 24.37
C ALA A 893 -5.48 -71.54 24.53
N SER A 894 -4.44 -70.74 24.44
CA SER A 894 -4.57 -69.29 24.47
C SER A 894 -4.12 -68.73 23.12
N LEU A 895 -5.03 -67.99 22.48
CA LEU A 895 -4.75 -67.23 21.28
C LEU A 895 -4.28 -65.81 21.66
N PHE A 896 -3.51 -65.18 20.78
CA PHE A 896 -2.96 -63.84 20.87
C PHE A 896 -2.14 -63.61 22.14
N GLY A 897 -1.17 -64.48 22.39
CA GLY A 897 -0.24 -64.35 23.51
C GLY A 897 -0.90 -64.42 24.90
N GLY A 898 -2.03 -65.11 25.04
CA GLY A 898 -2.72 -65.25 26.34
C GLY A 898 -4.05 -64.51 26.45
N LEU A 899 -4.37 -63.64 25.50
CA LEU A 899 -5.51 -62.72 25.60
C LEU A 899 -6.87 -63.39 25.36
N LEU A 900 -6.90 -64.53 24.67
CA LEU A 900 -8.13 -65.28 24.41
C LEU A 900 -7.96 -66.77 24.73
N PRO A 901 -8.26 -67.19 25.98
CA PRO A 901 -8.28 -68.61 26.33
C PRO A 901 -9.49 -69.29 25.69
N VAL A 902 -9.28 -70.38 24.95
CA VAL A 902 -10.32 -71.20 24.35
C VAL A 902 -10.13 -72.65 24.80
N ARG A 903 -11.15 -73.20 25.45
CA ARG A 903 -11.21 -74.62 25.84
C ARG A 903 -12.20 -75.37 24.97
N LEU A 904 -11.80 -76.55 24.49
CA LEU A 904 -12.69 -77.45 23.76
C LEU A 904 -13.40 -78.40 24.75
N ASP A 905 -14.71 -78.26 24.90
CA ASP A 905 -15.53 -79.09 25.78
C ASP A 905 -16.13 -80.31 25.08
N MET A 906 -16.43 -80.20 23.78
CA MET A 906 -17.00 -81.31 23.01
C MET A 906 -16.82 -81.09 21.50
N ILE A 907 -16.59 -82.17 20.76
CA ILE A 907 -16.77 -82.18 19.30
C ILE A 907 -18.12 -82.87 19.03
N ALA A 908 -19.00 -82.23 18.28
CA ALA A 908 -20.31 -82.82 17.99
C ALA A 908 -20.14 -84.16 17.25
N PRO A 909 -20.99 -85.18 17.49
CA PRO A 909 -20.89 -86.47 16.80
C PRO A 909 -20.96 -86.35 15.27
N SER A 910 -21.67 -85.34 14.76
CA SER A 910 -21.77 -85.00 13.33
C SER A 910 -20.47 -84.43 12.76
N ARG A 911 -19.51 -84.02 13.60
CA ARG A 911 -18.27 -83.29 13.25
C ARG A 911 -18.50 -81.96 12.52
N THR A 912 -19.72 -81.43 12.58
CA THR A 912 -20.11 -80.15 11.96
C THR A 912 -20.01 -78.96 12.90
N GLY A 913 -19.73 -79.18 14.19
CA GLY A 913 -19.61 -78.12 15.18
C GLY A 913 -18.91 -78.59 16.44
N VAL A 914 -18.54 -77.64 17.27
CA VAL A 914 -17.85 -77.86 18.54
C VAL A 914 -18.51 -77.07 19.67
N ARG A 915 -18.35 -77.54 20.91
CA ARG A 915 -18.71 -76.79 22.11
C ARG A 915 -17.43 -76.28 22.74
N ILE A 916 -17.32 -74.98 22.89
CA ILE A 916 -16.13 -74.30 23.40
C ILE A 916 -16.48 -73.37 24.56
N ALA A 917 -15.53 -73.17 25.47
CA ALA A 917 -15.59 -72.13 26.49
C ALA A 917 -14.51 -71.09 26.19
N VAL A 918 -14.90 -69.83 26.06
CA VAL A 918 -13.99 -68.71 25.77
C VAL A 918 -13.80 -67.87 27.04
N ALA A 919 -12.56 -67.58 27.41
CA ALA A 919 -12.17 -66.81 28.59
C ALA A 919 -12.79 -67.31 29.92
N GLY A 920 -13.02 -68.62 30.06
CA GLY A 920 -13.68 -69.21 31.24
C GLY A 920 -15.19 -68.93 31.33
N GLY A 921 -15.80 -68.40 30.26
CA GLY A 921 -17.24 -68.18 30.15
C GLY A 921 -18.06 -69.46 29.98
N ARG A 922 -19.38 -69.31 29.76
CA ARG A 922 -20.28 -70.45 29.52
C ARG A 922 -19.92 -71.16 28.22
N VAL A 923 -20.06 -72.48 28.22
CA VAL A 923 -19.87 -73.32 27.04
C VAL A 923 -20.89 -72.97 25.96
N THR A 924 -20.42 -72.54 24.78
CA THR A 924 -21.24 -72.17 23.61
C THR A 924 -20.97 -73.12 22.44
N SER A 925 -21.95 -73.26 21.55
CA SER A 925 -21.78 -74.01 20.29
C SER A 925 -21.14 -73.11 19.24
N LEU A 926 -20.16 -73.62 18.52
CA LEU A 926 -19.54 -72.99 17.35
C LEU A 926 -19.62 -73.99 16.20
N ASP A 927 -20.55 -73.71 15.27
CA ASP A 927 -20.78 -74.55 14.10
C ASP A 927 -19.86 -74.13 12.95
N ARG A 928 -19.60 -75.06 12.05
CA ARG A 928 -18.82 -74.79 10.84
C ARG A 928 -19.54 -73.72 10.01
N ASP A 929 -18.78 -72.76 9.49
CA ASP A 929 -19.26 -71.62 8.70
C ASP A 929 -20.11 -70.57 9.46
N LEU A 930 -20.30 -70.72 10.77
CA LEU A 930 -20.98 -69.76 11.64
C LEU A 930 -19.99 -69.18 12.66
N PRO A 931 -19.19 -68.17 12.28
CA PRO A 931 -18.24 -67.56 13.18
C PRO A 931 -18.93 -66.88 14.38
N MET A 932 -18.27 -66.91 15.53
CA MET A 932 -18.72 -66.26 16.76
C MET A 932 -17.86 -65.02 17.03
N ASP A 933 -18.51 -63.90 17.31
CA ASP A 933 -17.82 -62.68 17.74
C ASP A 933 -17.49 -62.78 19.25
N VAL A 934 -16.25 -62.46 19.59
CA VAL A 934 -15.70 -62.52 20.95
C VAL A 934 -14.83 -61.29 21.22
N GLU A 935 -14.58 -60.96 22.48
CA GLU A 935 -13.70 -59.85 22.83
C GLU A 935 -12.40 -60.38 23.46
N ALA A 936 -11.24 -59.97 22.92
CA ALA A 936 -9.92 -60.34 23.45
C ALA A 936 -9.13 -59.08 23.80
N GLY A 937 -8.85 -58.85 25.08
CA GLY A 937 -8.06 -57.69 25.53
C GLY A 937 -8.64 -56.33 25.10
N GLY A 938 -9.97 -56.18 25.01
CA GLY A 938 -10.62 -54.95 24.57
C GLY A 938 -10.83 -54.82 23.05
N ARG A 939 -10.51 -55.86 22.26
CA ARG A 939 -10.69 -55.87 20.79
C ARG A 939 -11.80 -56.83 20.37
N PRO A 940 -12.67 -56.45 19.41
CA PRO A 940 -13.62 -57.37 18.80
C PRO A 940 -12.88 -58.35 17.88
N CYS A 941 -13.10 -59.63 18.08
CA CYS A 941 -12.48 -60.71 17.33
C CYS A 941 -13.53 -61.68 16.83
N ARG A 942 -13.20 -62.45 15.80
CA ARG A 942 -14.08 -63.43 15.18
C ARG A 942 -13.46 -64.82 15.23
N LEU A 943 -14.06 -65.71 16.02
CA LEU A 943 -13.63 -67.09 16.20
C LEU A 943 -14.43 -68.00 15.26
N SER A 944 -13.74 -68.84 14.50
CA SER A 944 -14.32 -69.74 13.49
C SER A 944 -13.85 -71.18 13.70
N PHE A 945 -14.74 -72.14 13.44
CA PHE A 945 -14.41 -73.56 13.44
C PHE A 945 -14.09 -74.03 12.02
N LEU A 946 -12.84 -74.44 11.79
CA LEU A 946 -12.34 -74.82 10.47
C LEU A 946 -12.59 -76.31 10.15
N GLY A 947 -12.71 -77.16 11.16
CA GLY A 947 -13.01 -78.59 11.00
C GLY A 947 -12.39 -79.47 12.08
N VAL A 948 -12.62 -80.77 11.96
CA VAL A 948 -12.04 -81.80 12.84
C VAL A 948 -10.94 -82.55 12.10
N ASP A 949 -9.79 -82.72 12.75
CA ASP A 949 -8.73 -83.66 12.35
C ASP A 949 -8.61 -84.75 13.42
N GLY A 950 -9.03 -85.97 13.11
CA GLY A 950 -9.12 -87.08 14.08
C GLY A 950 -10.11 -86.80 15.23
N ASP A 951 -9.57 -86.71 16.44
CA ASP A 951 -10.25 -86.36 17.70
C ASP A 951 -9.98 -84.89 18.14
N ARG A 952 -9.42 -84.07 17.24
CA ARG A 952 -9.06 -82.67 17.52
C ARG A 952 -9.82 -81.69 16.63
N ALA A 953 -10.21 -80.56 17.19
CA ALA A 953 -10.86 -79.46 16.47
C ALA A 953 -9.84 -78.38 16.08
N ARG A 954 -9.90 -77.90 14.84
CA ARG A 954 -9.14 -76.75 14.35
C ARG A 954 -10.00 -75.50 14.42
N LEU A 955 -9.51 -74.49 15.12
CA LEU A 955 -10.15 -73.18 15.32
C LEU A 955 -9.25 -72.09 14.76
N SER A 956 -9.85 -71.00 14.27
CA SER A 956 -9.14 -69.78 13.88
C SER A 956 -9.78 -68.57 14.51
N ALA A 957 -8.99 -67.65 15.06
CA ALA A 957 -9.48 -66.35 15.50
C ALA A 957 -8.85 -65.23 14.68
N VAL A 958 -9.64 -64.19 14.39
CA VAL A 958 -9.20 -62.97 13.71
C VAL A 958 -9.58 -61.78 14.59
N CYS A 959 -8.59 -61.05 15.07
CA CYS A 959 -8.70 -59.75 15.76
C CYS A 959 -7.95 -58.70 14.92
#